data_AF-A0A495ZMZ3-F1
#
_entry.id   AF-A0A495ZMZ3-F1
#
_cell.length_a   1.000
_cell.length_b   1.000
_cell.length_c   1.000
_cell.angle_alpha   90.00
_cell.angle_beta   90.00
_cell.angle_gamma   90.00
#
_symmetry.space_group_name_H-M   'P 1'
#
loop_
_entity.id
_entity.type
_entity.pdbx_description
1 polymer ?
#
loop_
_entity_poly.entity_id
_entity_poly.type
_entity_poly.pdbx_seq_one_letter_code
_entity_poly.pdbx_strand_id
1 'polypeptide(L)'
;MQQSDAQLIQQVLQGNQEAFSPLVKKYQKGVHALAWRKIGDFHIAQELTQDAFLKAYRQLRTLKDHNAFGGWLYVIVARECLDYLRRNRIPMESLDTEDSSEVDKVSYSQYVSDKQEEEADETRREVVKELLKKLPESERTVMTLHYLGEMTIKAISEFLGVSQNTVKSRLSRARNRLRKEEDVIHQNLGSFQLPDNLAENIMQEVSRIAPVPPAVSKPVAPLAISAASAILLFLMIGVGTPYLSRFQNPYNLDATSEPTIEMIDAVFVVDSPAKPAVRYQPGSSHTPGKRPGAGQKSDESLFATLPVDTAEVSTPKPQWNQTKGPEGGVVNSLFVASNGDVYARSNADLYRLTDDRSTWIPANTDVSINGYWQMAEHEDTLYIVSDTETLASVDRGETWSVQGARPKGQLIDTVVTDEALYLGLVDGVFHSVDAGKSWTSLDDGTLAGREIRAITAIENTVFVGTDKGLYRHSSEGWAQLRVGETENIRALASAEHRLYVAVGNDVQHKTFSMTISISATSKTTLSLYRSTDLGDSWQAIDVPEMDSDSQENGWFSVRHEVNKSQIAANSESDVEKTSRPKMVAAQERLFVLDGGKSYYSSDAGETWLSLDLDVVNMTDTFAVVMSGANTFYSGGRFGIQRTTDAGKTWHPFNAGLVRTTVDNLVYANHALYATIWKKLVVSFDGGESWSPVLRRPETLTSLMQFNDRLYVKGVQETSPQLFRVSAKDNGLTPVPGIPSLEVSDIKTLIREKFENVLLENVQDELDELEENDEERTELTLEDFLEDFNLDKLSTAGSKAIEKGVIELFQSYFGSFAVSGSTYYMEYNQQLLKWKPGMTEWFNTGLADAGESIDSIADLEDQGSIGFKIAVSGETVYVGKRDGHLLQSFDEGDTWNDVTTNLPFSVTQFKAIGFAGPTLYVATDKGVTYSGDGIHWHTAIGTEGTPFVVEKVAIDGTTVYGATEQQIYQLKENSNTWEPVTPEVPSKINSFTVDGNILYVGTPGHGVLRFTLN
;
A
#
# COMPACT_ATOMS: atom_id res chain seq x y z
N MET A 1 -43.07 -15.25 26.76
CA MET A 1 -43.36 -16.70 26.56
C MET A 1 -43.16 -17.01 25.08
N GLN A 2 -42.27 -17.95 24.73
CA GLN A 2 -42.18 -18.46 23.35
C GLN A 2 -43.51 -19.18 23.00
N GLN A 3 -44.11 -18.83 21.87
CA GLN A 3 -45.31 -19.52 21.36
C GLN A 3 -44.95 -20.97 21.00
N SER A 4 -45.84 -21.92 21.31
CA SER A 4 -45.63 -23.32 20.95
C SER A 4 -45.84 -23.55 19.45
N ASP A 5 -45.23 -24.60 18.90
CA ASP A 5 -45.39 -24.93 17.47
C ASP A 5 -46.86 -25.12 17.11
N ALA A 6 -47.64 -25.74 18.01
CA ALA A 6 -49.07 -25.92 17.83
C ALA A 6 -49.85 -24.60 17.74
N GLN A 7 -49.45 -23.58 18.51
CA GLN A 7 -50.07 -22.24 18.46
C GLN A 7 -49.73 -21.52 17.15
N LEU A 8 -48.48 -21.63 16.69
CA LEU A 8 -48.04 -21.05 15.42
C LEU A 8 -48.76 -21.71 14.24
N ILE A 9 -48.86 -23.04 14.23
CA ILE A 9 -49.58 -23.80 13.20
C ILE A 9 -51.06 -23.39 13.14
N GLN A 10 -51.72 -23.24 14.30
CA GLN A 10 -53.12 -22.79 14.33
C GLN A 10 -53.29 -21.39 13.71
N GLN A 11 -52.36 -20.47 13.94
CA GLN A 11 -52.39 -19.14 13.32
C GLN A 11 -52.18 -19.20 11.81
N VAL A 12 -51.26 -20.05 11.32
CA VAL A 12 -51.06 -20.29 9.89
C VAL A 12 -52.33 -20.85 9.25
N LEU A 13 -52.99 -21.82 9.89
CA LEU A 13 -54.24 -22.40 9.41
C LEU A 13 -55.41 -21.40 9.41
N GLN A 14 -55.37 -20.38 10.27
CA GLN A 14 -56.33 -19.27 10.33
C GLN A 14 -56.04 -18.14 9.32
N GLY A 15 -54.98 -18.28 8.50
CA GLY A 15 -54.63 -17.33 7.44
C GLY A 15 -53.51 -16.36 7.79
N ASN A 16 -52.95 -16.42 9.00
CA ASN A 16 -51.76 -15.64 9.35
C ASN A 16 -50.50 -16.35 8.84
N GLN A 17 -50.11 -16.05 7.61
CA GLN A 17 -48.96 -16.69 6.95
C GLN A 17 -47.65 -16.38 7.66
N GLU A 18 -47.51 -15.19 8.25
CA GLU A 18 -46.29 -14.77 8.97
C GLU A 18 -45.99 -15.65 10.18
N ALA A 19 -47.01 -16.30 10.76
CA ALA A 19 -46.84 -17.27 11.85
C ALA A 19 -46.08 -18.54 11.42
N PHE A 20 -45.83 -18.75 10.11
CA PHE A 20 -44.98 -19.83 9.63
C PHE A 20 -43.48 -19.48 9.73
N SER A 21 -43.12 -18.19 9.70
CA SER A 21 -41.71 -17.75 9.75
C SER A 21 -40.97 -18.22 11.02
N PRO A 22 -41.55 -18.14 12.24
CA PRO A 22 -40.91 -18.69 13.43
C PRO A 22 -40.68 -20.21 13.39
N LEU A 23 -41.55 -20.97 12.69
CA LEU A 23 -41.36 -22.41 12.50
C LEU A 23 -40.19 -22.69 11.53
N VAL A 24 -40.08 -21.92 10.44
CA VAL A 24 -38.95 -22.02 9.50
C VAL A 24 -37.64 -21.69 10.22
N LYS A 25 -37.56 -20.55 10.92
CA LYS A 25 -36.37 -20.14 11.68
C LYS A 25 -35.95 -21.19 12.72
N LYS A 26 -36.91 -21.84 13.37
CA LYS A 26 -36.65 -22.87 14.38
C LYS A 26 -36.08 -24.16 13.80
N TYR A 27 -36.55 -24.60 12.63
CA TYR A 27 -36.22 -25.92 12.08
C TYR A 27 -35.23 -25.89 10.91
N GLN A 28 -34.96 -24.74 10.30
CA GLN A 28 -34.17 -24.66 9.06
C GLN A 28 -32.76 -25.26 9.16
N LYS A 29 -32.02 -25.01 10.26
CA LYS A 29 -30.69 -25.59 10.48
C LYS A 29 -30.75 -27.12 10.57
N GLY A 30 -31.71 -27.66 11.34
CA GLY A 30 -31.89 -29.10 11.50
C GLY A 30 -32.35 -29.81 10.22
N VAL A 31 -33.23 -29.17 9.45
CA VAL A 31 -33.70 -29.68 8.15
C VAL A 31 -32.56 -29.73 7.14
N HIS A 32 -31.79 -28.65 7.04
CA HIS A 32 -30.63 -28.57 6.15
C HIS A 32 -29.57 -29.61 6.51
N ALA A 33 -29.23 -29.70 7.79
CA ALA A 33 -28.29 -30.69 8.30
C ALA A 33 -28.72 -32.13 7.96
N LEU A 34 -30.02 -32.43 7.99
CA LEU A 34 -30.56 -33.73 7.59
C LEU A 34 -30.49 -33.96 6.07
N ALA A 35 -30.82 -32.96 5.26
CA ALA A 35 -30.78 -33.05 3.80
C ALA A 35 -29.34 -33.26 3.32
N TRP A 36 -28.39 -32.46 3.84
CA TRP A 36 -26.97 -32.59 3.54
C TRP A 36 -26.44 -33.97 3.96
N ARG A 37 -26.83 -34.46 5.14
CA ARG A 37 -26.45 -35.80 5.60
C ARG A 37 -26.88 -36.91 4.62
N LYS A 38 -28.01 -36.75 3.92
CA LYS A 38 -28.58 -37.75 3.01
C LYS A 38 -28.08 -37.63 1.57
N ILE A 39 -27.85 -36.41 1.08
CA ILE A 39 -27.46 -36.16 -0.31
C ILE A 39 -25.95 -36.05 -0.47
N GLY A 40 -25.26 -35.47 0.52
CA GLY A 40 -23.81 -35.25 0.49
C GLY A 40 -23.36 -34.04 -0.32
N ASP A 41 -24.29 -33.31 -0.94
CA ASP A 41 -24.10 -32.05 -1.66
C ASP A 41 -24.81 -30.92 -0.89
N PHE A 42 -24.11 -29.81 -0.66
CA PHE A 42 -24.59 -28.69 0.16
C PHE A 42 -25.61 -27.82 -0.56
N HIS A 43 -25.40 -27.52 -1.83
CA HIS A 43 -26.29 -26.66 -2.62
C HIS A 43 -27.62 -27.37 -2.89
N ILE A 44 -27.55 -28.65 -3.21
CA ILE A 44 -28.76 -29.48 -3.36
C ILE A 44 -29.46 -29.64 -2.01
N ALA A 45 -28.73 -29.76 -0.90
CA ALA A 45 -29.36 -29.81 0.43
C ALA A 45 -30.11 -28.51 0.77
N GLN A 46 -29.62 -27.36 0.33
CA GLN A 46 -30.30 -26.08 0.46
C GLN A 46 -31.58 -26.02 -0.37
N GLU A 47 -31.54 -26.45 -1.63
CA GLU A 47 -32.73 -26.53 -2.49
C GLU A 47 -33.79 -27.46 -1.89
N LEU A 48 -33.39 -28.65 -1.45
CA LEU A 48 -34.29 -29.62 -0.81
C LEU A 48 -34.84 -29.10 0.53
N THR A 49 -34.10 -28.25 1.23
CA THR A 49 -34.57 -27.60 2.46
C THR A 49 -35.72 -26.65 2.14
N GLN A 50 -35.56 -25.81 1.12
CA GLN A 50 -36.62 -24.92 0.65
C GLN A 50 -37.85 -25.71 0.22
N ASP A 51 -37.68 -26.72 -0.64
CA ASP A 51 -38.76 -27.57 -1.12
C ASP A 51 -39.50 -28.29 0.01
N ALA A 52 -38.77 -28.80 1.00
CA ALA A 52 -39.36 -29.45 2.16
C ALA A 52 -40.25 -28.48 2.96
N PHE A 53 -39.82 -27.22 3.16
CA PHE A 53 -40.64 -26.21 3.85
C PHE A 53 -41.86 -25.77 3.02
N LEU A 54 -41.71 -25.62 1.70
CA LEU A 54 -42.84 -25.29 0.82
C LEU A 54 -43.87 -26.43 0.79
N LYS A 55 -43.40 -27.67 0.75
CA LYS A 55 -44.27 -28.86 0.83
C LYS A 55 -44.92 -28.99 2.20
N ALA A 56 -44.18 -28.72 3.27
CA ALA A 56 -44.72 -28.68 4.63
C ALA A 56 -45.80 -27.60 4.77
N TYR A 57 -45.60 -26.41 4.20
CA TYR A 57 -46.62 -25.35 4.17
C TYR A 57 -47.88 -25.79 3.43
N ARG A 58 -47.74 -26.33 2.21
CA ARG A 58 -48.87 -26.82 1.39
C ARG A 58 -49.64 -27.96 2.07
N GLN A 59 -48.93 -28.84 2.78
CA GLN A 59 -49.52 -30.01 3.44
C GLN A 59 -49.86 -29.76 4.91
N LEU A 60 -49.67 -28.55 5.44
CA LEU A 60 -49.80 -28.27 6.87
C LEU A 60 -51.19 -28.65 7.43
N ARG A 61 -52.24 -28.49 6.61
CA ARG A 61 -53.63 -28.90 6.93
C ARG A 61 -53.82 -30.41 7.15
N THR A 62 -52.86 -31.23 6.71
CA THR A 62 -52.92 -32.70 6.83
C THR A 62 -52.29 -33.21 8.13
N LEU A 63 -51.60 -32.34 8.87
CA LEU A 63 -50.99 -32.68 10.15
C LEU A 63 -52.07 -32.87 11.22
N LYS A 64 -52.24 -34.11 11.70
CA LYS A 64 -53.28 -34.46 12.69
C LYS A 64 -52.95 -34.00 14.12
N ASP A 65 -51.68 -34.04 14.51
CA ASP A 65 -51.19 -33.58 15.80
C ASP A 65 -50.17 -32.46 15.60
N HIS A 66 -50.57 -31.23 15.93
CA HIS A 66 -49.73 -30.06 15.74
C HIS A 66 -48.50 -30.05 16.66
N ASN A 67 -48.48 -30.84 17.74
CA ASN A 67 -47.29 -30.98 18.59
C ASN A 67 -46.22 -31.90 17.97
N ALA A 68 -46.58 -32.68 16.96
CA ALA A 68 -45.68 -33.60 16.27
C ALA A 68 -45.03 -32.98 15.00
N PHE A 69 -45.07 -31.66 14.86
CA PHE A 69 -44.59 -30.97 13.65
C PHE A 69 -43.14 -31.30 13.30
N GLY A 70 -42.22 -31.30 14.27
CA GLY A 70 -40.81 -31.61 14.03
C GLY A 70 -40.59 -33.01 13.43
N GLY A 71 -41.22 -34.04 14.00
CA GLY A 71 -41.14 -35.41 13.48
C GLY A 71 -41.86 -35.58 12.14
N TRP A 72 -42.95 -34.85 11.91
CA TRP A 72 -43.63 -34.82 10.62
C TRP A 72 -42.78 -34.16 9.52
N LEU A 73 -42.12 -33.06 9.85
CA LEU A 73 -41.20 -32.35 8.96
C LEU A 73 -40.00 -33.23 8.59
N TYR A 74 -39.42 -33.97 9.55
CA TYR A 74 -38.38 -34.98 9.28
C TYR A 74 -38.80 -35.97 8.17
N VAL A 75 -40.04 -36.46 8.20
CA VAL A 75 -40.55 -37.42 7.20
C VAL A 75 -40.65 -36.78 5.81
N ILE A 76 -41.03 -35.50 5.73
CA ILE A 76 -41.08 -34.75 4.47
C ILE A 76 -39.67 -34.63 3.91
N VAL A 77 -38.72 -34.15 4.70
CA VAL A 77 -37.32 -33.96 4.27
C VAL A 77 -36.70 -35.28 3.81
N ALA A 78 -36.90 -36.36 4.57
CA ALA A 78 -36.39 -37.67 4.21
C ALA A 78 -36.97 -38.20 2.89
N ARG A 79 -38.24 -37.87 2.58
CA ARG A 79 -38.87 -38.24 1.30
C ARG A 79 -38.35 -37.41 0.14
N GLU A 80 -38.20 -36.09 0.31
CA GLU A 80 -37.63 -35.24 -0.76
C GLU A 80 -36.22 -35.72 -1.14
N CYS A 81 -35.38 -36.02 -0.15
CA CYS A 81 -34.04 -36.56 -0.40
C CYS A 81 -34.07 -37.90 -1.15
N LEU A 82 -34.99 -38.80 -0.79
CA LEU A 82 -35.14 -40.10 -1.47
C LEU A 82 -35.67 -39.94 -2.90
N ASP A 83 -36.61 -39.03 -3.12
CA ASP A 83 -37.17 -38.78 -4.46
C ASP A 83 -36.12 -38.13 -5.36
N TYR A 84 -35.29 -37.21 -4.85
CA TYR A 84 -34.13 -36.67 -5.56
C TYR A 84 -33.14 -37.77 -5.97
N LEU A 85 -32.73 -38.62 -5.01
CA LEU A 85 -31.80 -39.73 -5.28
C LEU A 85 -32.36 -40.78 -6.27
N ARG A 86 -33.68 -40.93 -6.36
CA ARG A 86 -34.32 -41.82 -7.35
C ARG A 86 -34.33 -41.23 -8.76
N ARG A 87 -34.51 -39.91 -8.88
CA ARG A 87 -34.55 -39.21 -10.18
C ARG A 87 -33.17 -39.11 -10.81
N ASN A 88 -32.12 -38.93 -10.01
CA ASN A 88 -30.74 -38.73 -10.50
C ASN A 88 -29.91 -40.02 -10.65
N ARG A 89 -30.54 -41.20 -10.73
CA ARG A 89 -29.88 -42.51 -10.81
C ARG A 89 -30.12 -43.23 -12.15
N ILE A 90 -29.98 -42.51 -13.28
CA ILE A 90 -30.01 -43.07 -14.65
C ILE A 90 -28.57 -43.04 -15.23
N PRO A 91 -28.09 -44.09 -15.94
CA PRO A 91 -26.70 -44.21 -16.38
C PRO A 91 -26.27 -43.21 -17.47
N MET A 92 -25.00 -42.84 -17.39
CA MET A 92 -24.23 -41.86 -18.17
C MET A 92 -24.08 -42.27 -19.65
N GLU A 93 -24.39 -41.36 -20.58
CA GLU A 93 -23.96 -41.44 -21.98
C GLU A 93 -23.29 -40.09 -22.34
N SER A 94 -22.09 -40.19 -22.93
CA SER A 94 -21.17 -39.11 -23.25
C SER A 94 -21.55 -38.41 -24.56
N LEU A 95 -21.50 -37.08 -24.61
CA LEU A 95 -21.40 -36.31 -25.86
C LEU A 95 -20.53 -35.06 -25.69
N ASP A 96 -19.60 -34.91 -26.63
CA ASP A 96 -18.70 -33.79 -26.88
C ASP A 96 -19.38 -32.61 -27.61
N THR A 97 -18.86 -31.40 -27.33
CA THR A 97 -18.76 -30.13 -28.11
C THR A 97 -20.03 -29.50 -28.73
N GLU A 98 -20.23 -28.16 -28.86
CA GLU A 98 -19.36 -26.98 -28.95
C GLU A 98 -20.19 -25.67 -28.77
N ASP A 99 -19.52 -24.63 -28.26
CA ASP A 99 -19.60 -23.16 -28.47
C ASP A 99 -20.91 -22.34 -28.66
N SER A 100 -21.06 -21.27 -27.87
CA SER A 100 -21.50 -19.93 -28.33
C SER A 100 -21.25 -18.85 -27.25
N SER A 101 -20.76 -17.70 -27.71
CA SER A 101 -20.23 -16.57 -26.95
C SER A 101 -21.25 -15.44 -26.65
N GLU A 102 -20.94 -14.67 -25.59
CA GLU A 102 -21.12 -13.21 -25.35
C GLU A 102 -22.55 -12.59 -25.41
N VAL A 103 -23.06 -11.73 -24.50
CA VAL A 103 -22.51 -10.67 -23.62
C VAL A 103 -23.48 -10.42 -22.44
N ASP A 104 -22.97 -10.23 -21.21
CA ASP A 104 -23.21 -9.03 -20.37
C ASP A 104 -22.27 -9.04 -19.15
N LYS A 105 -21.19 -8.25 -19.24
CA LYS A 105 -20.16 -8.10 -18.19
C LYS A 105 -20.58 -7.02 -17.19
N VAL A 106 -21.45 -7.41 -16.28
CA VAL A 106 -21.60 -6.82 -14.95
C VAL A 106 -21.69 -8.01 -14.00
N SER A 107 -20.84 -8.08 -12.97
CA SER A 107 -20.84 -9.13 -11.92
C SER A 107 -19.95 -10.38 -12.12
N TYR A 108 -18.80 -10.31 -12.80
CA TYR A 108 -17.84 -11.44 -12.85
C TYR A 108 -16.91 -11.49 -11.61
N SER A 109 -16.54 -10.36 -11.00
CA SER A 109 -15.66 -10.34 -9.81
C SER A 109 -16.34 -10.82 -8.53
N GLN A 110 -17.64 -10.52 -8.36
CA GLN A 110 -18.47 -11.10 -7.29
C GLN A 110 -18.55 -12.62 -7.44
N TYR A 111 -18.78 -13.11 -8.67
CA TYR A 111 -18.86 -14.53 -8.98
C TYR A 111 -17.53 -15.27 -8.71
N VAL A 112 -16.37 -14.67 -8.99
CA VAL A 112 -15.07 -15.29 -8.75
C VAL A 112 -14.71 -15.31 -7.26
N SER A 113 -15.03 -14.26 -6.50
CA SER A 113 -14.83 -14.22 -5.04
C SER A 113 -15.77 -15.19 -4.31
N ASP A 114 -17.05 -15.23 -4.69
CA ASP A 114 -18.03 -16.18 -4.14
C ASP A 114 -17.61 -17.62 -4.46
N LYS A 115 -17.09 -17.86 -5.66
CA LYS A 115 -16.61 -19.18 -6.12
C LYS A 115 -15.33 -19.66 -5.41
N GLN A 116 -14.43 -18.76 -5.02
CA GLN A 116 -13.22 -19.12 -4.26
C GLN A 116 -13.50 -19.42 -2.79
N GLU A 117 -14.42 -18.69 -2.16
CA GLU A 117 -14.91 -19.00 -0.81
C GLU A 117 -15.74 -20.30 -0.80
N GLU A 118 -16.54 -20.53 -1.85
CA GLU A 118 -17.28 -21.77 -2.11
C GLU A 118 -16.35 -22.99 -2.30
N GLU A 119 -15.23 -22.84 -3.03
CA GLU A 119 -14.22 -23.91 -3.24
C GLU A 119 -13.44 -24.25 -1.96
N ALA A 120 -13.10 -23.25 -1.12
CA ALA A 120 -12.47 -23.48 0.17
C ALA A 120 -13.44 -24.16 1.16
N ASP A 121 -14.70 -23.74 1.17
CA ASP A 121 -15.76 -24.38 1.92
C ASP A 121 -16.05 -25.80 1.43
N GLU A 122 -16.03 -26.04 0.12
CA GLU A 122 -16.23 -27.36 -0.47
C GLU A 122 -15.11 -28.34 -0.07
N THR A 123 -13.87 -27.85 -0.03
CA THR A 123 -12.71 -28.62 0.46
C THR A 123 -12.87 -28.99 1.94
N ARG A 124 -13.29 -28.05 2.80
CA ARG A 124 -13.60 -28.32 4.22
C ARG A 124 -14.77 -29.31 4.36
N ARG A 125 -15.82 -29.17 3.54
CA ARG A 125 -16.99 -30.07 3.49
C ARG A 125 -16.58 -31.50 3.17
N GLU A 126 -15.68 -31.69 2.21
CA GLU A 126 -15.23 -33.03 1.80
C GLU A 126 -14.40 -33.70 2.91
N VAL A 127 -13.53 -32.96 3.59
CA VAL A 127 -12.78 -33.48 4.76
C VAL A 127 -13.73 -33.95 5.86
N VAL A 128 -14.72 -33.13 6.22
CA VAL A 128 -15.72 -33.50 7.24
C VAL A 128 -16.58 -34.70 6.78
N LYS A 129 -16.95 -34.75 5.50
CA LYS A 129 -17.71 -35.86 4.91
C LYS A 129 -16.94 -37.17 4.98
N GLU A 130 -15.64 -37.18 4.69
CA GLU A 130 -14.77 -38.34 4.86
C GLU A 130 -14.63 -38.78 6.32
N LEU A 131 -14.49 -37.85 7.25
CA LEU A 131 -14.43 -38.17 8.68
C LEU A 131 -15.74 -38.77 9.19
N LEU A 132 -16.87 -38.18 8.81
CA LEU A 132 -18.19 -38.65 9.18
C LEU A 132 -18.48 -40.04 8.57
N LYS A 133 -17.93 -40.40 7.40
CA LYS A 133 -18.07 -41.74 6.78
C LYS A 133 -17.63 -42.88 7.70
N LYS A 134 -16.70 -42.64 8.63
CA LYS A 134 -16.22 -43.61 9.63
C LYS A 134 -17.28 -44.00 10.68
N LEU A 135 -18.38 -43.25 10.80
CA LEU A 135 -19.44 -43.50 11.78
C LEU A 135 -20.59 -44.34 11.21
N PRO A 136 -21.21 -45.23 12.03
CA PRO A 136 -22.51 -45.81 11.74
C PRO A 136 -23.57 -44.74 11.47
N GLU A 137 -24.53 -45.02 10.56
CA GLU A 137 -25.51 -44.03 10.08
C GLU A 137 -26.26 -43.31 11.22
N SER A 138 -26.63 -44.06 12.26
CA SER A 138 -27.36 -43.53 13.41
C SER A 138 -26.54 -42.58 14.29
N GLU A 139 -25.23 -42.80 14.38
CA GLU A 139 -24.30 -41.97 15.14
C GLU A 139 -23.96 -40.72 14.33
N ARG A 140 -23.68 -40.90 13.03
CA ARG A 140 -23.42 -39.81 12.08
C ARG A 140 -24.57 -38.80 12.02
N THR A 141 -25.82 -39.29 11.96
CA THR A 141 -27.01 -38.43 11.89
C THR A 141 -27.17 -37.57 13.14
N VAL A 142 -26.93 -38.12 14.33
CA VAL A 142 -27.02 -37.37 15.59
C VAL A 142 -25.89 -36.34 15.70
N MET A 143 -24.68 -36.71 15.27
CA MET A 143 -23.51 -35.83 15.20
C MET A 143 -23.80 -34.62 14.29
N THR A 144 -24.28 -34.86 13.06
CA THR A 144 -24.60 -33.79 12.11
C THR A 144 -25.72 -32.89 12.63
N LEU A 145 -26.80 -33.44 13.19
CA LEU A 145 -27.88 -32.61 13.75
C LEU A 145 -27.45 -31.78 14.96
N HIS A 146 -26.51 -32.29 15.76
CA HIS A 146 -26.03 -31.58 16.94
C HIS A 146 -25.07 -30.44 16.60
N TYR A 147 -24.09 -30.69 15.74
CA TYR A 147 -23.06 -29.70 15.40
C TYR A 147 -23.45 -28.79 14.25
N LEU A 148 -23.95 -29.34 13.13
CA LEU A 148 -24.40 -28.54 11.97
C LEU A 148 -25.82 -28.01 12.16
N GLY A 149 -26.71 -28.82 12.73
CA GLY A 149 -28.08 -28.40 13.00
C GLY A 149 -28.24 -27.53 14.25
N GLU A 150 -27.17 -27.37 15.06
CA GLU A 150 -27.16 -26.72 16.39
C GLU A 150 -28.30 -27.19 17.31
N MET A 151 -28.79 -28.41 17.10
CA MET A 151 -29.97 -28.91 17.79
C MET A 151 -29.59 -29.40 19.19
N THR A 152 -30.37 -28.98 20.19
CA THR A 152 -30.28 -29.56 21.53
C THR A 152 -30.66 -31.03 21.50
N ILE A 153 -30.15 -31.83 22.44
CA ILE A 153 -30.50 -33.27 22.57
C ILE A 153 -32.03 -33.48 22.60
N LYS A 154 -32.76 -32.59 23.28
CA LYS A 154 -34.23 -32.62 23.34
C LYS A 154 -34.84 -32.41 21.96
N ALA A 155 -34.39 -31.37 21.24
CA ALA A 155 -34.86 -31.08 19.88
C ALA A 155 -34.53 -32.20 18.89
N ILE A 156 -33.34 -32.80 18.96
CA ILE A 156 -32.97 -33.96 18.15
C ILE A 156 -33.89 -35.16 18.44
N SER A 157 -34.22 -35.37 19.72
CA SER A 157 -35.10 -36.47 20.14
C SER A 157 -36.52 -36.31 19.56
N GLU A 158 -37.05 -35.09 19.57
CA GLU A 158 -38.36 -34.73 19.04
C GLU A 158 -38.37 -34.78 17.50
N PHE A 159 -37.28 -34.35 16.87
CA PHE A 159 -37.11 -34.34 15.42
C PHE A 159 -36.94 -35.74 14.82
N LEU A 160 -36.18 -36.62 15.49
CA LEU A 160 -35.95 -38.00 15.05
C LEU A 160 -37.00 -39.00 15.57
N GLY A 161 -37.84 -38.62 16.55
CA GLY A 161 -38.81 -39.50 17.18
C GLY A 161 -38.19 -40.62 18.04
N VAL A 162 -37.06 -40.33 18.72
CA VAL A 162 -36.34 -41.29 19.58
C VAL A 162 -36.17 -40.74 21.01
N SER A 163 -35.79 -41.57 21.99
CA SER A 163 -35.57 -41.09 23.36
C SER A 163 -34.32 -40.20 23.48
N GLN A 164 -34.33 -39.21 24.39
CA GLN A 164 -33.14 -38.38 24.66
C GLN A 164 -31.92 -39.22 25.10
N ASN A 165 -32.13 -40.33 25.82
CA ASN A 165 -31.05 -41.23 26.21
C ASN A 165 -30.41 -41.93 25.00
N THR A 166 -31.20 -42.27 23.99
CA THR A 166 -30.72 -42.81 22.72
C THR A 166 -29.85 -41.79 21.98
N VAL A 167 -30.26 -40.51 21.96
CA VAL A 167 -29.47 -39.41 21.37
C VAL A 167 -28.15 -39.22 22.10
N LYS A 168 -28.17 -39.14 23.44
CA LYS A 168 -26.96 -39.02 24.28
C LYS A 168 -25.98 -40.18 24.05
N SER A 169 -26.49 -41.41 24.04
CA SER A 169 -25.69 -42.61 23.81
C SER A 169 -25.05 -42.62 22.41
N ARG A 170 -25.79 -42.23 21.36
CA ARG A 170 -25.28 -42.18 19.99
C ARG A 170 -24.24 -41.08 19.80
N LEU A 171 -24.47 -39.90 20.38
CA LEU A 171 -23.51 -38.79 20.34
C LEU A 171 -22.21 -39.12 21.09
N SER A 172 -22.32 -39.71 22.28
CA SER A 172 -21.15 -40.15 23.06
C SER A 172 -20.33 -41.22 22.32
N ARG A 173 -20.98 -42.19 21.68
CA ARG A 173 -20.29 -43.18 20.84
C ARG A 173 -19.63 -42.56 19.60
N ALA A 174 -20.31 -41.61 18.96
CA ALA A 174 -19.77 -40.89 17.81
C ALA A 174 -18.48 -40.15 18.17
N ARG A 175 -18.49 -39.40 19.28
CA ARG A 175 -17.30 -38.69 19.82
C ARG A 175 -16.17 -39.65 20.16
N ASN A 176 -16.46 -40.74 20.88
CA ASN A 176 -15.44 -41.73 21.23
C ASN A 176 -14.78 -42.38 20.00
N ARG A 177 -15.53 -42.60 18.91
CA ARG A 177 -15.00 -43.17 17.67
C ARG A 177 -14.16 -42.18 16.86
N LEU A 178 -14.35 -40.87 17.06
CA LEU A 178 -13.68 -39.79 16.36
C LEU A 178 -12.80 -38.95 17.29
N ARG A 179 -12.37 -39.52 18.42
CA ARG A 179 -11.70 -38.78 19.51
C ARG A 179 -10.45 -38.02 19.07
N LYS A 180 -9.75 -38.47 18.03
CA LYS A 180 -8.55 -37.78 17.50
C LYS A 180 -8.89 -36.68 16.50
N GLU A 181 -10.11 -36.70 15.98
CA GLU A 181 -10.60 -35.81 14.91
C GLU A 181 -11.78 -34.93 15.38
N GLU A 182 -12.12 -34.96 16.68
CA GLU A 182 -13.28 -34.26 17.26
C GLU A 182 -13.13 -32.74 17.14
N ASP A 183 -11.93 -32.20 17.38
CA ASP A 183 -11.64 -30.77 17.27
C ASP A 183 -11.75 -30.27 15.82
N VAL A 184 -11.26 -31.06 14.85
CA VAL A 184 -11.38 -30.77 13.41
C VAL A 184 -12.84 -30.76 12.99
N ILE A 185 -13.65 -31.69 13.49
CA ILE A 185 -15.08 -31.75 13.18
C ILE A 185 -15.83 -30.58 13.83
N HIS A 186 -15.44 -30.17 15.04
CA HIS A 186 -16.04 -29.02 15.73
C HIS A 186 -15.74 -27.70 15.01
N GLN A 187 -14.47 -27.46 14.67
CA GLN A 187 -14.01 -26.25 13.98
C GLN A 187 -14.60 -26.12 12.57
N ASN A 188 -14.67 -27.22 11.81
CA ASN A 188 -15.14 -27.19 10.43
C ASN A 188 -16.67 -27.34 10.30
N LEU A 189 -17.39 -27.99 11.24
CA LEU A 189 -18.85 -28.01 11.18
C LEU A 189 -19.50 -26.71 11.69
N GLY A 190 -18.81 -25.96 12.55
CA GLY A 190 -19.28 -24.68 13.09
C GLY A 190 -19.23 -23.52 12.10
N SER A 191 -18.42 -23.61 11.03
CA SER A 191 -18.28 -22.57 10.01
C SER A 191 -19.37 -22.59 8.92
N PHE A 192 -20.21 -23.63 8.86
CA PHE A 192 -21.28 -23.73 7.86
C PHE A 192 -22.49 -22.86 8.22
N GLN A 193 -22.48 -21.60 7.77
CA GLN A 193 -23.62 -20.70 7.92
C GLN A 193 -24.61 -20.91 6.76
N LEU A 194 -25.88 -21.15 7.11
CA LEU A 194 -26.98 -21.03 6.15
C LEU A 194 -27.08 -19.56 5.70
N PRO A 195 -27.44 -19.27 4.44
CA PRO A 195 -27.71 -17.90 4.03
C PRO A 195 -28.71 -17.22 4.97
N ASP A 196 -28.36 -16.04 5.48
CA ASP A 196 -29.19 -15.31 6.46
C ASP A 196 -30.62 -15.03 5.94
N ASN A 197 -30.77 -14.99 4.61
CA ASN A 197 -32.02 -14.75 3.91
C ASN A 197 -32.85 -16.02 3.60
N LEU A 198 -32.42 -17.24 3.98
CA LEU A 198 -33.14 -18.47 3.63
C LEU A 198 -34.59 -18.49 4.14
N ALA A 199 -34.80 -18.06 5.39
CA ALA A 199 -36.14 -17.96 5.97
C ALA A 199 -37.01 -16.95 5.20
N GLU A 200 -36.41 -15.84 4.75
CA GLU A 200 -37.10 -14.79 4.00
C GLU A 200 -37.46 -15.28 2.59
N ASN A 201 -36.57 -16.00 1.91
CA ASN A 201 -36.80 -16.60 0.60
C ASN A 201 -37.93 -17.65 0.67
N ILE A 202 -37.92 -18.51 1.69
CA ILE A 202 -39.02 -19.46 1.93
C ILE A 202 -40.33 -18.71 2.18
N MET A 203 -40.32 -17.66 3.01
CA MET A 203 -41.53 -16.88 3.30
C MET A 203 -42.05 -16.09 2.09
N GLN A 204 -41.16 -15.62 1.21
CA GLN A 204 -41.50 -14.98 -0.04
C GLN A 204 -42.21 -15.97 -0.98
N GLU A 205 -41.70 -17.20 -1.12
CA GLU A 205 -42.37 -18.25 -1.89
C GLU A 205 -43.70 -18.69 -1.25
N VAL A 206 -43.78 -18.76 0.08
CA VAL A 206 -45.04 -18.99 0.79
C VAL A 206 -46.08 -17.92 0.45
N SER A 207 -45.68 -16.65 0.40
CA SER A 207 -46.57 -15.54 0.04
C SER A 207 -47.07 -15.61 -1.40
N ARG A 208 -46.28 -16.19 -2.32
CA ARG A 208 -46.66 -16.44 -3.72
C ARG A 208 -47.61 -17.62 -3.88
N ILE A 209 -47.47 -18.64 -3.03
CA ILE A 209 -48.32 -19.84 -3.02
C ILE A 209 -49.71 -19.54 -2.43
N ALA A 210 -49.77 -18.62 -1.48
CA ALA A 210 -51.01 -18.33 -0.79
C ALA A 210 -51.92 -17.41 -1.63
N PRO A 211 -53.21 -17.75 -1.80
CA PRO A 211 -54.13 -16.87 -2.51
C PRO A 211 -54.27 -15.53 -1.75
N VAL A 212 -54.06 -14.42 -2.47
CA VAL A 212 -54.25 -13.06 -1.97
C VAL A 212 -55.63 -12.96 -1.32
N PRO A 213 -55.75 -12.62 -0.02
CA PRO A 213 -57.06 -12.44 0.59
C PRO A 213 -57.75 -11.24 -0.10
N PRO A 214 -59.03 -11.36 -0.49
CA PRO A 214 -59.69 -10.25 -1.16
C PRO A 214 -59.77 -9.06 -0.20
N ALA A 215 -59.38 -7.89 -0.71
CA ALA A 215 -59.43 -6.63 0.01
C ALA A 215 -60.84 -6.40 0.59
N VAL A 216 -60.89 -6.16 1.90
CA VAL A 216 -62.11 -5.79 2.62
C VAL A 216 -62.65 -4.49 2.04
N SER A 217 -63.76 -4.56 1.29
CA SER A 217 -64.62 -3.41 0.99
C SER A 217 -65.97 -3.61 1.68
N LYS A 218 -66.41 -2.57 2.40
CA LYS A 218 -67.71 -2.47 3.08
C LYS A 218 -68.85 -2.21 2.08
N PRO A 219 -70.12 -2.39 2.47
CA PRO A 219 -71.10 -3.13 1.70
C PRO A 219 -71.95 -2.25 0.78
N VAL A 220 -72.32 -2.79 -0.39
CA VAL A 220 -73.51 -2.37 -1.13
C VAL A 220 -74.26 -3.63 -1.59
N ALA A 221 -75.58 -3.61 -1.39
CA ALA A 221 -76.50 -4.73 -1.49
C ALA A 221 -76.97 -4.98 -2.96
N PRO A 222 -77.98 -5.84 -3.23
CA PRO A 222 -77.82 -7.08 -3.98
C PRO A 222 -78.58 -7.10 -5.31
N LEU A 223 -78.41 -8.19 -6.07
CA LEU A 223 -79.23 -8.78 -7.16
C LEU A 223 -78.27 -9.28 -8.26
N ALA A 224 -78.47 -10.36 -9.00
CA ALA A 224 -79.22 -11.62 -8.98
C ALA A 224 -78.90 -12.29 -10.35
N ILE A 225 -79.10 -13.62 -10.46
CA ILE A 225 -79.29 -14.38 -11.74
C ILE A 225 -77.97 -14.67 -12.51
N SER A 226 -77.65 -15.85 -13.06
CA SER A 226 -78.12 -17.25 -13.06
C SER A 226 -77.26 -17.99 -14.10
N ALA A 227 -77.17 -19.32 -13.96
CA ALA A 227 -76.80 -20.35 -14.95
C ALA A 227 -75.29 -20.59 -15.15
N ALA A 228 -74.70 -21.62 -14.53
CA ALA A 228 -74.89 -23.07 -14.70
C ALA A 228 -74.31 -23.63 -16.00
N SER A 229 -73.28 -24.47 -15.88
CA SER A 229 -73.28 -25.90 -16.25
C SER A 229 -71.82 -26.38 -16.36
N ALA A 230 -71.34 -27.23 -15.44
CA ALA A 230 -71.54 -28.68 -15.45
C ALA A 230 -70.85 -29.35 -16.64
N ILE A 231 -69.59 -29.78 -16.44
CA ILE A 231 -68.95 -31.03 -16.90
C ILE A 231 -67.65 -31.13 -16.09
N LEU A 232 -67.63 -31.89 -14.99
CA LEU A 232 -66.41 -32.44 -14.36
C LEU A 232 -66.74 -33.41 -13.21
N LEU A 233 -67.86 -34.13 -13.32
CA LEU A 233 -68.34 -35.05 -12.28
C LEU A 233 -68.31 -36.52 -12.71
N PHE A 234 -67.54 -36.87 -13.75
CA PHE A 234 -67.44 -38.26 -14.22
C PHE A 234 -66.02 -38.83 -14.39
N LEU A 235 -64.98 -38.12 -13.95
CA LEU A 235 -63.62 -38.69 -13.85
C LEU A 235 -63.10 -38.72 -12.40
N MET A 236 -64.04 -38.88 -11.47
CA MET A 236 -63.84 -39.67 -10.26
C MET A 236 -64.39 -41.05 -10.55
N ILE A 237 -63.51 -42.05 -10.69
CA ILE A 237 -63.62 -43.45 -10.25
C ILE A 237 -62.52 -44.22 -10.98
N GLY A 238 -61.52 -44.65 -10.22
CA GLY A 238 -60.40 -45.40 -10.79
C GLY A 238 -59.34 -45.85 -9.79
N VAL A 239 -59.77 -46.26 -8.58
CA VAL A 239 -59.03 -47.17 -7.66
C VAL A 239 -57.78 -46.54 -7.03
N GLY A 240 -57.57 -46.42 -5.72
CA GLY A 240 -58.17 -47.00 -4.53
C GLY A 240 -57.07 -46.93 -3.46
N THR A 241 -57.32 -46.21 -2.36
CA THR A 241 -56.42 -46.19 -1.19
C THR A 241 -56.54 -47.49 -0.41
N PRO A 242 -55.40 -48.11 -0.06
CA PRO A 242 -55.21 -48.46 1.35
C PRO A 242 -53.72 -48.46 1.75
N TYR A 243 -53.15 -47.34 2.25
CA TYR A 243 -51.86 -47.39 2.95
C TYR A 243 -51.66 -46.21 3.91
N LEU A 244 -52.53 -46.06 4.90
CA LEU A 244 -52.35 -45.08 5.99
C LEU A 244 -52.47 -45.66 7.41
N SER A 245 -52.45 -46.98 7.58
CA SER A 245 -52.45 -47.63 8.92
C SER A 245 -51.14 -48.36 9.28
N ARG A 246 -50.03 -48.13 8.55
CA ARG A 246 -48.77 -48.88 8.75
C ARG A 246 -47.55 -48.09 9.25
N PHE A 247 -47.67 -46.79 9.52
CA PHE A 247 -46.51 -45.98 9.93
C PHE A 247 -46.76 -45.23 11.23
N GLN A 248 -46.86 -46.01 12.31
CA GLN A 248 -46.63 -45.57 13.69
C GLN A 248 -45.77 -46.61 14.44
N ASN A 249 -44.76 -47.17 13.77
CA ASN A 249 -43.70 -47.92 14.45
C ASN A 249 -42.39 -47.12 14.36
N PRO A 250 -41.68 -46.91 15.48
CA PRO A 250 -40.37 -46.27 15.46
C PRO A 250 -39.38 -47.10 14.64
N TYR A 251 -38.55 -46.42 13.84
CA TYR A 251 -37.45 -47.04 13.10
C TYR A 251 -36.55 -47.84 14.06
N ASN A 252 -36.46 -49.15 13.84
CA ASN A 252 -35.61 -50.07 14.60
C ASN A 252 -34.25 -50.22 13.89
N LEU A 253 -33.16 -50.05 14.63
CA LEU A 253 -31.76 -50.07 14.14
C LEU A 253 -30.91 -51.12 14.87
N ASP A 254 -31.52 -52.13 15.48
CA ASP A 254 -30.79 -53.25 16.07
C ASP A 254 -30.50 -54.30 14.98
N ALA A 255 -29.34 -54.18 14.34
CA ALA A 255 -28.70 -55.27 13.61
C ALA A 255 -27.44 -55.70 14.35
N THR A 256 -27.45 -56.95 14.79
CA THR A 256 -26.39 -57.66 15.53
C THR A 256 -25.16 -57.92 14.67
N SER A 257 -23.99 -57.67 15.25
CA SER A 257 -22.65 -57.99 14.74
C SER A 257 -22.37 -59.50 14.77
N GLU A 258 -21.71 -60.02 13.72
CA GLU A 258 -21.08 -61.36 13.67
C GLU A 258 -19.97 -61.37 12.58
N PRO A 259 -18.98 -62.30 12.60
CA PRO A 259 -17.69 -62.08 13.26
C PRO A 259 -16.46 -62.12 12.33
N THR A 260 -15.32 -61.76 12.91
CA THR A 260 -13.92 -61.93 12.49
C THR A 260 -13.62 -63.21 11.69
N ILE A 261 -12.92 -63.07 10.56
CA ILE A 261 -12.13 -64.16 9.94
C ILE A 261 -10.70 -63.66 9.74
N GLU A 262 -9.76 -64.41 10.29
CA GLU A 262 -8.31 -64.28 10.21
C GLU A 262 -7.69 -65.01 8.99
N MET A 263 -6.50 -64.53 8.62
CA MET A 263 -5.40 -65.15 7.83
C MET A 263 -5.58 -65.22 6.30
N ILE A 264 -4.57 -64.89 5.48
CA ILE A 264 -3.27 -65.57 5.29
C ILE A 264 -2.36 -64.67 4.42
N ASP A 265 -1.06 -64.65 4.74
CA ASP A 265 0.05 -64.11 3.93
C ASP A 265 0.14 -64.74 2.53
N ALA A 266 0.35 -63.92 1.50
CA ALA A 266 0.93 -64.39 0.25
C ALA A 266 1.87 -63.34 -0.36
N VAL A 267 3.17 -63.60 -0.16
CA VAL A 267 4.27 -63.05 -0.96
C VAL A 267 4.18 -63.67 -2.35
N PHE A 268 4.16 -62.85 -3.41
CA PHE A 268 4.53 -63.29 -4.75
C PHE A 268 5.39 -62.24 -5.47
N VAL A 269 6.57 -62.71 -5.84
CA VAL A 269 7.61 -62.10 -6.67
C VAL A 269 7.17 -62.11 -8.14
N VAL A 270 7.47 -61.04 -8.89
CA VAL A 270 7.56 -61.11 -10.36
C VAL A 270 8.83 -60.39 -10.82
N ASP A 271 9.58 -61.13 -11.62
CA ASP A 271 10.91 -60.86 -12.16
C ASP A 271 11.03 -59.69 -13.13
N SER A 272 12.24 -59.13 -13.16
CA SER A 272 12.79 -58.23 -14.19
C SER A 272 12.97 -58.96 -15.54
N PRO A 273 13.13 -58.25 -16.66
CA PRO A 273 14.50 -58.06 -17.11
C PRO A 273 14.81 -56.68 -17.70
N ALA A 274 16.07 -56.28 -17.49
CA ALA A 274 16.69 -55.07 -17.99
C ALA A 274 17.39 -55.27 -19.36
N LYS A 275 17.61 -54.12 -20.03
CA LYS A 275 18.64 -53.78 -21.05
C LYS A 275 18.38 -54.17 -22.52
N PRO A 276 19.03 -53.50 -23.52
CA PRO A 276 20.21 -52.62 -23.43
C PRO A 276 20.20 -51.29 -24.22
N ALA A 277 21.16 -50.43 -23.89
CA ALA A 277 21.62 -49.32 -24.71
C ALA A 277 22.48 -49.81 -25.89
N VAL A 278 22.30 -49.22 -27.08
CA VAL A 278 23.31 -49.23 -28.17
C VAL A 278 23.29 -47.89 -28.92
N ARG A 279 24.50 -47.37 -29.11
CA ARG A 279 24.95 -46.16 -29.80
C ARG A 279 25.29 -46.54 -31.25
N TYR A 280 24.90 -45.79 -32.29
CA TYR A 280 25.68 -45.69 -33.54
C TYR A 280 25.33 -44.45 -34.37
N GLN A 281 26.38 -43.92 -34.99
CA GLN A 281 26.55 -42.70 -35.78
C GLN A 281 26.15 -42.90 -37.28
N PRO A 282 26.21 -41.85 -38.13
CA PRO A 282 25.43 -41.69 -39.36
C PRO A 282 26.07 -42.30 -40.63
N GLY A 283 25.29 -42.44 -41.70
CA GLY A 283 25.80 -42.77 -43.05
C GLY A 283 24.74 -43.04 -44.12
N SER A 284 24.88 -42.35 -45.25
CA SER A 284 24.03 -42.26 -46.45
C SER A 284 24.05 -43.46 -47.43
N SER A 285 23.00 -43.61 -48.26
CA SER A 285 23.02 -43.95 -49.72
C SER A 285 21.54 -44.01 -50.21
N HIS A 286 21.09 -43.76 -51.46
CA HIS A 286 21.68 -43.80 -52.80
C HIS A 286 20.88 -42.92 -53.81
N THR A 287 21.61 -42.43 -54.81
CA THR A 287 21.24 -41.65 -56.02
C THR A 287 20.64 -42.52 -57.16
N PRO A 288 20.19 -41.96 -58.30
CA PRO A 288 21.10 -41.86 -59.47
C PRO A 288 20.90 -40.65 -60.42
N GLY A 289 21.99 -40.13 -61.01
CA GLY A 289 21.90 -39.31 -62.22
C GLY A 289 23.12 -38.50 -62.70
N LYS A 290 24.05 -39.18 -63.41
CA LYS A 290 24.94 -38.70 -64.52
C LYS A 290 26.16 -37.77 -64.28
N ARG A 291 27.29 -38.24 -64.82
CA ARG A 291 28.58 -37.60 -65.19
C ARG A 291 28.53 -37.03 -66.64
N PRO A 292 29.59 -36.42 -67.26
CA PRO A 292 30.99 -36.17 -66.82
C PRO A 292 31.57 -34.76 -67.11
N GLY A 293 32.75 -34.45 -66.57
CA GLY A 293 33.65 -33.41 -67.13
C GLY A 293 34.56 -32.74 -66.09
N ALA A 294 35.86 -32.64 -66.38
CA ALA A 294 36.95 -32.41 -65.43
C ALA A 294 37.46 -30.95 -65.39
N GLY A 295 38.19 -30.60 -64.31
CA GLY A 295 39.22 -29.54 -64.37
C GLY A 295 39.28 -28.53 -63.20
N GLN A 296 40.11 -28.82 -62.19
CA GLN A 296 41.24 -27.98 -61.75
C GLN A 296 41.03 -26.60 -61.06
N LYS A 297 41.44 -26.55 -59.77
CA LYS A 297 42.11 -25.48 -58.97
C LYS A 297 41.84 -23.99 -59.28
N SER A 298 41.53 -23.21 -58.23
CA SER A 298 42.39 -22.17 -57.58
C SER A 298 41.57 -21.03 -56.97
N ASP A 299 42.15 -20.40 -55.94
CA ASP A 299 41.70 -19.21 -55.22
C ASP A 299 41.32 -18.04 -56.14
N GLU A 300 40.33 -17.24 -55.74
CA GLU A 300 40.48 -15.81 -55.44
C GLU A 300 39.12 -15.13 -55.22
N SER A 301 39.16 -14.13 -54.34
CA SER A 301 38.13 -13.13 -54.06
C SER A 301 37.49 -12.49 -55.31
N LEU A 302 36.22 -12.10 -55.22
CA LEU A 302 35.71 -10.72 -55.39
C LEU A 302 34.18 -10.66 -55.63
N PHE A 303 33.54 -9.81 -54.83
CA PHE A 303 32.29 -9.07 -55.03
C PHE A 303 30.94 -9.75 -55.36
N ALA A 304 30.05 -9.57 -54.38
CA ALA A 304 28.70 -9.00 -54.47
C ALA A 304 27.60 -9.74 -55.23
N THR A 305 26.59 -10.18 -54.47
CA THR A 305 25.17 -9.91 -54.76
C THR A 305 24.35 -10.16 -53.48
N LEU A 306 23.61 -9.14 -53.06
CA LEU A 306 22.72 -9.12 -51.88
C LEU A 306 21.65 -10.22 -51.97
N PRO A 307 21.35 -10.95 -50.87
CA PRO A 307 20.08 -11.62 -50.70
C PRO A 307 19.15 -10.81 -49.80
N VAL A 308 17.88 -10.81 -50.22
CA VAL A 308 16.69 -10.24 -49.60
C VAL A 308 16.58 -10.65 -48.12
N ASP A 309 16.50 -9.65 -47.24
CA ASP A 309 16.12 -9.83 -45.83
C ASP A 309 14.68 -10.32 -45.75
N THR A 310 14.49 -11.57 -45.38
CA THR A 310 13.29 -12.02 -44.67
C THR A 310 13.34 -11.41 -43.29
N ALA A 311 12.67 -10.27 -43.10
CA ALA A 311 12.42 -9.71 -41.78
C ALA A 311 11.67 -10.76 -40.94
N GLU A 312 12.40 -11.40 -40.03
CA GLU A 312 11.80 -12.02 -38.85
C GLU A 312 10.94 -10.95 -38.19
N VAL A 313 9.63 -11.20 -38.09
CA VAL A 313 8.75 -10.41 -37.23
C VAL A 313 9.21 -10.69 -35.81
N SER A 314 10.14 -9.87 -35.32
CA SER A 314 10.55 -9.84 -33.93
C SER A 314 9.32 -9.51 -33.12
N THR A 315 8.74 -10.52 -32.46
CA THR A 315 7.78 -10.27 -31.38
C THR A 315 8.52 -9.43 -30.34
N PRO A 316 8.04 -8.21 -30.00
CA PRO A 316 8.72 -7.37 -29.03
C PRO A 316 8.87 -8.15 -27.72
N LYS A 317 10.06 -8.11 -27.14
CA LYS A 317 10.30 -8.72 -25.83
C LYS A 317 9.30 -8.12 -24.82
N PRO A 318 8.75 -8.92 -23.89
CA PRO A 318 7.90 -8.39 -22.84
C PRO A 318 8.66 -7.30 -22.07
N GLN A 319 8.06 -6.12 -21.92
CA GLN A 319 8.67 -4.92 -21.33
C GLN A 319 7.73 -4.30 -20.30
N TRP A 320 8.32 -3.69 -19.27
CA TRP A 320 7.60 -2.85 -18.31
C TRP A 320 7.07 -1.59 -19.00
N ASN A 321 5.80 -1.26 -18.75
CA ASN A 321 5.17 -0.04 -19.26
C ASN A 321 5.02 0.97 -18.12
N GLN A 322 5.49 2.20 -18.33
CA GLN A 322 5.25 3.27 -17.37
C GLN A 322 3.80 3.75 -17.47
N THR A 323 3.15 3.93 -16.32
CA THR A 323 1.81 4.52 -16.23
C THR A 323 1.87 6.05 -16.32
N LYS A 324 0.73 6.73 -16.44
CA LYS A 324 0.68 8.20 -16.59
C LYS A 324 0.70 8.95 -15.25
N GLY A 325 1.26 8.36 -14.21
CA GLY A 325 1.44 9.02 -12.92
C GLY A 325 1.85 8.06 -11.80
N PRO A 326 1.77 8.49 -10.52
CA PRO A 326 1.29 9.80 -10.08
C PRO A 326 2.16 10.98 -10.52
N GLU A 327 1.53 12.11 -10.83
CA GLU A 327 2.23 13.33 -11.24
C GLU A 327 2.82 14.12 -10.07
N GLY A 328 4.02 14.69 -10.27
CA GLY A 328 4.71 15.54 -9.31
C GLY A 328 6.15 15.11 -9.08
N GLY A 329 6.57 15.08 -7.82
CA GLY A 329 7.94 14.75 -7.41
C GLY A 329 8.81 15.98 -7.13
N VAL A 330 10.01 15.74 -6.60
CA VAL A 330 10.92 16.83 -6.22
C VAL A 330 11.43 17.54 -7.48
N VAL A 331 11.22 18.86 -7.53
CA VAL A 331 11.82 19.72 -8.55
C VAL A 331 12.83 20.63 -7.87
N ASN A 332 14.11 20.35 -8.10
CA ASN A 332 15.24 21.00 -7.42
C ASN A 332 15.65 22.31 -8.08
N SER A 333 15.52 22.39 -9.41
CA SER A 333 15.93 23.56 -10.19
C SER A 333 14.95 23.81 -11.33
N LEU A 334 14.83 25.08 -11.72
CA LEU A 334 14.02 25.56 -12.84
C LEU A 334 14.88 26.50 -13.67
N PHE A 335 14.72 26.45 -14.99
CA PHE A 335 15.46 27.31 -15.92
C PHE A 335 14.53 27.84 -17.01
N VAL A 336 14.73 29.10 -17.42
CA VAL A 336 13.99 29.72 -18.52
C VAL A 336 14.99 30.13 -19.59
N ALA A 337 14.84 29.55 -20.77
CA ALA A 337 15.67 29.88 -21.92
C ALA A 337 15.25 31.22 -22.55
N SER A 338 16.13 31.82 -23.34
CA SER A 338 15.94 33.10 -24.03
C SER A 338 14.76 33.07 -25.00
N ASN A 339 14.50 31.91 -25.61
CA ASN A 339 13.34 31.65 -26.47
C ASN A 339 12.01 31.51 -25.68
N GLY A 340 12.08 31.57 -24.35
CA GLY A 340 10.98 31.46 -23.41
C GLY A 340 10.63 30.03 -22.98
N ASP A 341 11.33 29.00 -23.45
CA ASP A 341 11.14 27.62 -23.00
C ASP A 341 11.43 27.50 -21.50
N VAL A 342 10.66 26.67 -20.82
CA VAL A 342 10.84 26.44 -19.37
C VAL A 342 11.26 25.00 -19.17
N TYR A 343 12.30 24.84 -18.37
CA TYR A 343 12.89 23.57 -18.02
C TYR A 343 12.78 23.33 -16.52
N ALA A 344 12.58 22.07 -16.14
CA ALA A 344 12.49 21.64 -14.76
C ALA A 344 13.38 20.44 -14.51
N ARG A 345 14.21 20.53 -13.47
CA ARG A 345 15.07 19.46 -13.02
C ARG A 345 14.40 18.71 -11.88
N SER A 346 14.12 17.43 -12.12
CA SER A 346 13.89 16.41 -11.08
C SER A 346 15.20 15.67 -10.78
N ASN A 347 15.26 14.89 -9.69
CA ASN A 347 16.49 14.26 -9.17
C ASN A 347 17.48 13.76 -10.23
N ALA A 348 17.00 13.01 -11.23
CA ALA A 348 17.82 12.48 -12.33
C ALA A 348 17.31 12.85 -13.74
N ASP A 349 16.22 13.62 -13.83
CA ASP A 349 15.53 13.90 -15.08
C ASP A 349 15.40 15.39 -15.35
N LEU A 350 15.58 15.75 -16.61
CA LEU A 350 15.25 17.06 -17.14
C LEU A 350 13.89 16.98 -17.82
N TYR A 351 13.03 17.95 -17.56
CA TYR A 351 11.77 18.13 -18.25
C TYR A 351 11.75 19.48 -18.97
N ARG A 352 11.13 19.52 -20.14
CA ARG A 352 10.81 20.74 -20.89
C ARG A 352 9.30 20.91 -20.97
N LEU A 353 8.84 22.14 -20.85
CA LEU A 353 7.44 22.49 -21.06
C LEU A 353 7.13 22.48 -22.56
N THR A 354 6.04 21.81 -22.94
CA THR A 354 5.56 21.73 -24.33
C THR A 354 5.26 23.11 -24.92
N ASP A 355 5.30 23.22 -26.26
CA ASP A 355 5.09 24.49 -26.97
C ASP A 355 3.70 25.11 -26.67
N ASP A 356 2.69 24.28 -26.38
CA ASP A 356 1.34 24.72 -25.98
C ASP A 356 1.23 25.13 -24.49
N ARG A 357 2.33 25.00 -23.74
CA ARG A 357 2.46 25.37 -22.32
C ARG A 357 1.50 24.63 -21.39
N SER A 358 1.13 23.39 -21.74
CA SER A 358 0.17 22.58 -20.98
C SER A 358 0.80 21.44 -20.19
N THR A 359 1.88 20.83 -20.69
CA THR A 359 2.44 19.57 -20.14
C THR A 359 3.97 19.54 -20.20
N TRP A 360 4.58 18.85 -19.24
CA TRP A 360 6.02 18.60 -19.16
C TRP A 360 6.38 17.30 -19.89
N ILE A 361 7.47 17.33 -20.65
CA ILE A 361 8.02 16.16 -21.36
C ILE A 361 9.50 15.97 -20.99
N PRO A 362 10.01 14.73 -20.90
CA PRO A 362 11.43 14.49 -20.68
C PRO A 362 12.31 15.14 -21.76
N ALA A 363 13.45 15.69 -21.37
CA ALA A 363 14.41 16.38 -22.23
C ALA A 363 15.86 15.90 -21.97
N ASN A 364 16.03 14.65 -21.52
CA ASN A 364 17.33 13.99 -21.40
C ASN A 364 17.20 12.48 -21.66
N THR A 365 16.36 12.09 -22.63
CA THR A 365 16.06 10.66 -22.87
C THR A 365 17.25 9.85 -23.39
N ASP A 366 18.28 10.52 -23.92
CA ASP A 366 19.49 9.92 -24.47
C ASP A 366 20.66 9.88 -23.47
N VAL A 367 20.59 10.62 -22.36
CA VAL A 367 21.66 10.73 -21.36
C VAL A 367 21.14 10.70 -19.92
N SER A 368 21.74 9.84 -19.09
CA SER A 368 21.49 9.83 -17.65
C SER A 368 22.45 10.80 -16.96
N ILE A 369 21.91 11.84 -16.31
CA ILE A 369 22.70 12.86 -15.62
C ILE A 369 22.55 12.65 -14.11
N ASN A 370 23.56 12.02 -13.51
CA ASN A 370 23.57 11.75 -12.08
C ASN A 370 24.17 12.93 -11.30
N GLY A 371 23.72 13.12 -10.05
CA GLY A 371 24.28 14.13 -9.14
C GLY A 371 23.66 15.52 -9.29
N TYR A 372 24.34 16.53 -8.72
CA TYR A 372 23.93 17.92 -8.82
C TYR A 372 24.41 18.55 -10.13
N TRP A 373 23.53 19.32 -10.77
CA TRP A 373 23.82 19.98 -12.03
C TRP A 373 22.98 21.24 -12.23
N GLN A 374 23.54 22.21 -12.95
CA GLN A 374 22.89 23.48 -13.28
C GLN A 374 22.81 23.68 -14.79
N MET A 375 21.78 24.41 -15.22
CA MET A 375 21.55 24.74 -16.61
C MET A 375 22.00 26.16 -16.92
N ALA A 376 22.52 26.34 -18.13
CA ALA A 376 22.77 27.65 -18.69
C ALA A 376 22.52 27.64 -20.21
N GLU A 377 22.46 28.81 -20.82
CA GLU A 377 22.27 28.96 -22.26
C GLU A 377 23.25 30.00 -22.82
N HIS A 378 23.85 29.70 -23.97
CA HIS A 378 24.67 30.61 -24.74
C HIS A 378 24.41 30.38 -26.24
N GLU A 379 24.17 31.44 -27.03
CA GLU A 379 23.98 31.36 -28.49
C GLU A 379 23.02 30.22 -28.93
N ASP A 380 21.82 30.17 -28.36
CA ASP A 380 20.79 29.13 -28.60
C ASP A 380 21.22 27.68 -28.25
N THR A 381 22.38 27.51 -27.60
CA THR A 381 22.89 26.22 -27.11
C THR A 381 22.65 26.11 -25.61
N LEU A 382 22.03 25.01 -25.18
CA LEU A 382 21.83 24.69 -23.78
C LEU A 382 23.04 23.94 -23.24
N TYR A 383 23.44 24.29 -22.02
CA TYR A 383 24.52 23.64 -21.29
C TYR A 383 23.98 23.05 -19.99
N ILE A 384 24.43 21.85 -19.66
CA ILE A 384 24.32 21.28 -18.33
C ILE A 384 25.72 21.10 -17.78
N VAL A 385 26.01 21.73 -16.65
CA VAL A 385 27.24 21.49 -15.90
C VAL A 385 26.91 20.57 -14.73
N SER A 386 27.27 19.30 -14.87
CA SER A 386 27.10 18.26 -13.84
C SER A 386 28.31 18.16 -12.93
N ASP A 387 28.25 17.29 -11.91
CA ASP A 387 29.35 17.11 -10.98
C ASP A 387 30.67 16.63 -11.60
N THR A 388 30.60 16.03 -12.79
CA THR A 388 31.75 15.43 -13.46
C THR A 388 32.05 16.05 -14.82
N GLU A 389 31.03 16.52 -15.53
CA GLU A 389 31.15 16.87 -16.95
C GLU A 389 30.26 18.05 -17.35
N THR A 390 30.60 18.66 -18.49
CA THR A 390 29.75 19.64 -19.16
C THR A 390 29.13 18.99 -20.39
N LEU A 391 27.80 19.08 -20.49
CA LEU A 391 27.01 18.60 -21.61
C LEU A 391 26.46 19.79 -22.38
N ALA A 392 26.32 19.67 -23.70
CA ALA A 392 25.69 20.68 -24.54
C ALA A 392 24.62 20.07 -25.45
N SER A 393 23.54 20.82 -25.67
CA SER A 393 22.45 20.49 -26.58
C SER A 393 22.15 21.68 -27.50
N VAL A 394 22.09 21.40 -28.80
CA VAL A 394 21.80 22.37 -29.87
C VAL A 394 20.39 22.22 -30.44
N ASP A 395 19.58 21.33 -29.85
CA ASP A 395 18.27 20.92 -30.35
C ASP A 395 17.18 21.01 -29.27
N ARG A 396 17.31 21.98 -28.34
CA ARG A 396 16.37 22.23 -27.24
C ARG A 396 16.25 21.07 -26.24
N GLY A 397 17.36 20.35 -26.01
CA GLY A 397 17.44 19.24 -25.05
C GLY A 397 16.94 17.90 -25.60
N GLU A 398 16.80 17.74 -26.91
CA GLU A 398 16.42 16.46 -27.49
C GLU A 398 17.62 15.49 -27.52
N THR A 399 18.83 16.01 -27.75
CA THR A 399 20.08 15.27 -27.63
C THR A 399 21.17 16.05 -26.90
N TRP A 400 22.03 15.33 -26.18
CA TRP A 400 23.11 15.88 -25.37
C TRP A 400 24.47 15.30 -25.77
N SER A 401 25.48 16.17 -25.82
CA SER A 401 26.85 15.81 -26.14
C SER A 401 27.83 16.25 -25.06
N VAL A 402 28.67 15.32 -24.58
CA VAL A 402 29.73 15.59 -23.60
C VAL A 402 30.79 16.49 -24.23
N GLN A 403 31.01 17.66 -23.64
CA GLN A 403 32.01 18.64 -24.08
C GLN A 403 33.37 18.40 -23.42
N GLY A 404 33.39 18.20 -22.10
CA GLY A 404 34.62 18.08 -21.33
C GLY A 404 34.37 17.86 -19.84
N ALA A 405 35.43 17.52 -19.12
CA ALA A 405 35.39 17.38 -17.67
C ALA A 405 35.38 18.77 -17.00
N ARG A 406 34.68 18.91 -15.87
CA ARG A 406 34.70 20.15 -15.07
C ARG A 406 35.70 20.08 -13.90
N PRO A 407 36.14 21.23 -13.36
CA PRO A 407 36.87 21.27 -12.10
C PRO A 407 36.07 20.64 -10.96
N LYS A 408 36.75 19.93 -10.05
CA LYS A 408 36.12 19.29 -8.88
C LYS A 408 35.75 20.33 -7.82
N GLY A 409 34.64 20.09 -7.12
CA GLY A 409 34.17 20.91 -6.00
C GLY A 409 32.64 21.01 -5.99
N GLN A 410 32.09 21.47 -4.87
CA GLN A 410 30.65 21.66 -4.72
C GLN A 410 30.17 22.82 -5.60
N LEU A 411 29.22 22.53 -6.49
CA LEU A 411 28.65 23.49 -7.43
C LEU A 411 27.71 24.47 -6.71
N ILE A 412 27.92 25.76 -6.92
CA ILE A 412 26.99 26.82 -6.49
C ILE A 412 26.05 27.16 -7.64
N ASP A 413 26.60 27.73 -8.72
CA ASP A 413 25.83 28.08 -9.90
C ASP A 413 26.71 28.25 -11.14
N THR A 414 26.09 28.30 -12.32
CA THR A 414 26.75 28.51 -13.60
C THR A 414 26.15 29.73 -14.30
N VAL A 415 27.01 30.62 -14.79
CA VAL A 415 26.59 31.86 -15.44
C VAL A 415 27.25 31.96 -16.81
N VAL A 416 26.51 32.44 -17.80
CA VAL A 416 27.00 32.66 -19.16
C VAL A 416 27.08 34.16 -19.42
N THR A 417 28.14 34.56 -20.12
CA THR A 417 28.33 35.88 -20.73
C THR A 417 28.61 35.69 -22.22
N ASP A 418 28.70 36.79 -22.99
CA ASP A 418 29.09 36.73 -24.40
C ASP A 418 30.55 36.26 -24.61
N GLU A 419 31.39 36.30 -23.57
CA GLU A 419 32.82 35.98 -23.66
C GLU A 419 33.15 34.56 -23.19
N ALA A 420 32.45 34.08 -22.16
CA ALA A 420 32.76 32.83 -21.50
C ALA A 420 31.59 32.27 -20.68
N LEU A 421 31.67 30.96 -20.44
CA LEU A 421 30.93 30.25 -19.41
C LEU A 421 31.69 30.35 -18.08
N TYR A 422 31.01 30.73 -17.00
CA TYR A 422 31.57 30.84 -15.66
C TYR A 422 30.94 29.81 -14.72
N LEU A 423 31.77 29.22 -13.88
CA LEU A 423 31.41 28.19 -12.93
C LEU A 423 31.80 28.64 -11.53
N GLY A 424 30.80 28.85 -10.67
CA GLY A 424 31.00 29.11 -9.25
C GLY A 424 31.00 27.80 -8.47
N LEU A 425 32.12 27.49 -7.83
CA LEU A 425 32.25 26.44 -6.82
C LEU A 425 32.38 27.08 -5.44
N VAL A 426 32.07 26.34 -4.37
CA VAL A 426 32.20 26.84 -2.98
C VAL A 426 33.57 27.48 -2.72
N ASP A 427 34.64 26.87 -3.26
CA ASP A 427 36.03 27.28 -3.00
C ASP A 427 36.66 28.12 -4.12
N GLY A 428 35.93 28.49 -5.18
CA GLY A 428 36.51 29.27 -6.27
C GLY A 428 35.68 29.39 -7.54
N VAL A 429 36.11 30.28 -8.43
CA VAL A 429 35.45 30.56 -9.71
C VAL A 429 36.33 30.12 -10.87
N PHE A 430 35.73 29.46 -11.85
CA PHE A 430 36.38 29.02 -13.07
C PHE A 430 35.65 29.59 -14.28
N HIS A 431 36.35 29.74 -15.40
CA HIS A 431 35.74 30.15 -16.66
C HIS A 431 36.21 29.27 -17.81
N SER A 432 35.39 29.20 -18.86
CA SER A 432 35.65 28.47 -20.08
C SER A 432 35.29 29.34 -21.28
N VAL A 433 36.26 29.57 -22.15
CA VAL A 433 36.10 30.32 -23.41
C VAL A 433 35.83 29.41 -24.62
N ASP A 434 35.76 28.09 -24.39
CA ASP A 434 35.61 27.07 -25.42
C ASP A 434 34.38 26.18 -25.19
N ALA A 435 33.33 26.77 -24.61
CA ALA A 435 32.03 26.15 -24.35
C ALA A 435 32.10 24.92 -23.42
N GLY A 436 32.90 25.02 -22.36
CA GLY A 436 33.00 24.01 -21.30
C GLY A 436 33.97 22.85 -21.60
N LYS A 437 34.75 22.93 -22.68
CA LYS A 437 35.74 21.90 -23.03
C LYS A 437 36.97 21.98 -22.14
N SER A 438 37.40 23.19 -21.79
CA SER A 438 38.47 23.46 -20.83
C SER A 438 38.10 24.58 -19.88
N TRP A 439 38.59 24.48 -18.64
CA TRP A 439 38.28 25.39 -17.56
C TRP A 439 39.56 25.99 -16.98
N THR A 440 39.55 27.30 -16.80
CA THR A 440 40.66 28.06 -16.23
C THR A 440 40.20 28.73 -14.93
N SER A 441 40.98 28.56 -13.85
CA SER A 441 40.71 29.20 -12.56
C SER A 441 40.88 30.72 -12.65
N LEU A 442 39.96 31.47 -12.03
CA LEU A 442 40.05 32.92 -11.83
C LEU A 442 40.56 33.27 -10.43
N ASP A 443 41.50 32.48 -9.91
CA ASP A 443 42.11 32.72 -8.60
C ASP A 443 43.27 33.71 -8.71
N ASP A 444 43.06 34.91 -8.16
CA ASP A 444 44.10 35.93 -7.93
C ASP A 444 44.47 36.06 -6.43
N GLY A 445 43.98 35.14 -5.59
CA GLY A 445 44.13 35.14 -4.14
C GLY A 445 43.10 35.98 -3.39
N THR A 446 42.31 36.83 -4.07
CA THR A 446 41.32 37.72 -3.43
C THR A 446 40.17 36.93 -2.81
N LEU A 447 39.75 35.84 -3.47
CA LEU A 447 38.65 34.99 -3.01
C LEU A 447 39.11 33.87 -2.04
N ALA A 448 40.42 33.76 -1.74
CA ALA A 448 40.93 32.69 -0.90
C ALA A 448 40.34 32.72 0.53
N GLY A 449 39.90 31.56 1.02
CA GLY A 449 39.31 31.41 2.37
C GLY A 449 37.94 32.06 2.56
N ARG A 450 37.21 32.27 1.46
CA ARG A 450 35.82 32.77 1.43
C ARG A 450 34.95 31.70 0.81
N GLU A 451 33.78 31.49 1.40
CA GLU A 451 32.78 30.57 0.88
C GLU A 451 31.94 31.29 -0.17
N ILE A 452 31.97 30.83 -1.42
CA ILE A 452 31.10 31.37 -2.47
C ILE A 452 29.66 30.94 -2.23
N ARG A 453 28.74 31.90 -2.20
CA ARG A 453 27.33 31.69 -1.88
C ARG A 453 26.39 31.92 -3.06
N ALA A 454 26.75 32.84 -3.94
CA ALA A 454 26.00 33.16 -5.15
C ALA A 454 26.93 33.74 -6.21
N ILE A 455 26.60 33.53 -7.47
CA ILE A 455 27.29 34.12 -8.64
C ILE A 455 26.23 34.62 -9.62
N THR A 456 26.46 35.76 -10.25
CA THR A 456 25.60 36.30 -11.31
C THR A 456 26.44 37.13 -12.29
N ALA A 457 25.87 37.52 -13.43
CA ALA A 457 26.52 38.41 -14.37
C ALA A 457 25.54 39.48 -14.87
N ILE A 458 26.13 40.60 -15.26
CA ILE A 458 25.49 41.68 -16.03
C ILE A 458 26.42 41.95 -17.20
N GLU A 459 25.93 41.75 -18.42
CA GLU A 459 26.75 41.80 -19.64
C GLU A 459 27.98 40.87 -19.49
N ASN A 460 29.20 41.39 -19.66
CA ASN A 460 30.44 40.63 -19.49
C ASN A 460 31.07 40.80 -18.09
N THR A 461 30.34 41.37 -17.13
CA THR A 461 30.82 41.58 -15.77
C THR A 461 30.25 40.55 -14.82
N VAL A 462 31.12 39.79 -14.16
CA VAL A 462 30.74 38.72 -13.21
C VAL A 462 30.80 39.24 -11.78
N PHE A 463 29.80 38.88 -10.98
CA PHE A 463 29.67 39.22 -9.57
C PHE A 463 29.58 37.95 -8.73
N VAL A 464 30.25 37.95 -7.58
CA VAL A 464 30.29 36.83 -6.63
C VAL A 464 29.99 37.33 -5.24
N GLY A 465 28.99 36.74 -4.60
CA GLY A 465 28.66 36.95 -3.21
C GLY A 465 29.28 35.86 -2.35
N THR A 466 29.94 36.25 -1.27
CA THR A 466 30.55 35.32 -0.31
C THR A 466 30.05 35.56 1.11
N ASP A 467 30.48 34.70 2.03
CA ASP A 467 30.34 34.91 3.49
C ASP A 467 31.04 36.19 4.01
N LYS A 468 31.93 36.80 3.22
CA LYS A 468 32.79 37.96 3.60
C LYS A 468 32.81 39.09 2.56
N GLY A 469 31.82 39.16 1.67
CA GLY A 469 31.59 40.33 0.85
C GLY A 469 31.07 40.04 -0.54
N LEU A 470 30.76 41.12 -1.26
CA LEU A 470 30.45 41.10 -2.68
C LEU A 470 31.70 41.44 -3.48
N TYR A 471 31.96 40.70 -4.55
CA TYR A 471 33.13 40.87 -5.41
C TYR A 471 32.70 41.00 -6.87
N ARG A 472 33.36 41.91 -7.60
CA ARG A 472 33.19 42.12 -9.03
C ARG A 472 34.48 41.74 -9.76
N HIS A 473 34.37 40.91 -10.78
CA HIS A 473 35.50 40.57 -11.65
C HIS A 473 35.61 41.57 -12.80
N SER A 474 36.83 42.01 -13.08
CA SER A 474 37.17 42.90 -14.20
C SER A 474 38.48 42.46 -14.86
N SER A 475 38.91 43.16 -15.92
CA SER A 475 40.22 42.90 -16.54
C SER A 475 41.42 43.08 -15.59
N GLU A 476 41.24 43.77 -14.46
CA GLU A 476 42.27 44.00 -13.43
C GLU A 476 42.20 42.99 -12.27
N GLY A 477 41.30 42.01 -12.33
CA GLY A 477 41.06 41.00 -11.29
C GLY A 477 39.80 41.28 -10.45
N TRP A 478 39.73 40.65 -9.27
CA TRP A 478 38.60 40.78 -8.36
C TRP A 478 38.69 42.06 -7.51
N ALA A 479 37.60 42.82 -7.45
CA ALA A 479 37.46 43.98 -6.58
C ALA A 479 36.28 43.78 -5.61
N GLN A 480 36.50 44.01 -4.32
CA GLN A 480 35.43 43.97 -3.31
C GLN A 480 34.56 45.23 -3.41
N LEU A 481 33.25 45.03 -3.47
CA LEU A 481 32.23 46.06 -3.43
C LEU A 481 31.68 46.19 -2.01
N ARG A 482 31.44 47.43 -1.57
CA ARG A 482 30.83 47.70 -0.26
C ARG A 482 29.33 47.85 -0.42
N VAL A 483 28.56 46.93 0.17
CA VAL A 483 27.10 46.90 0.15
C VAL A 483 26.59 46.63 1.56
N GLY A 484 25.67 47.46 2.05
CA GLY A 484 25.12 47.34 3.41
C GLY A 484 26.15 47.48 4.55
N GLU A 485 25.73 47.12 5.75
CA GLU A 485 26.55 47.19 6.97
C GLU A 485 27.27 45.87 7.29
N THR A 486 26.76 44.73 6.82
CA THR A 486 27.38 43.42 7.00
C THR A 486 28.02 42.94 5.70
N GLU A 487 29.06 42.11 5.80
CA GLU A 487 29.75 41.57 4.61
C GLU A 487 29.14 40.25 4.12
N ASN A 488 28.16 39.68 4.82
CA ASN A 488 27.64 38.36 4.48
C ASN A 488 26.56 38.45 3.38
N ILE A 489 26.91 38.00 2.17
CA ILE A 489 26.02 37.99 1.01
C ILE A 489 25.24 36.69 0.98
N ARG A 490 23.91 36.81 1.00
CA ARG A 490 22.97 35.69 1.13
C ARG A 490 22.39 35.25 -0.22
N ALA A 491 22.15 36.18 -1.13
CA ALA A 491 21.67 35.92 -2.49
C ALA A 491 22.00 37.07 -3.44
N LEU A 492 22.10 36.73 -4.74
CA LEU A 492 22.27 37.67 -5.84
C LEU A 492 21.22 37.40 -6.91
N ALA A 493 20.76 38.46 -7.57
CA ALA A 493 19.98 38.37 -8.79
C ALA A 493 20.33 39.54 -9.71
N SER A 494 20.23 39.33 -11.02
CA SER A 494 20.43 40.39 -12.01
C SER A 494 19.26 40.45 -12.99
N ALA A 495 18.96 41.64 -13.49
CA ALA A 495 18.02 41.84 -14.57
C ALA A 495 18.40 43.09 -15.37
N GLU A 496 18.59 42.94 -16.68
CA GLU A 496 19.09 44.01 -17.56
C GLU A 496 20.41 44.58 -17.00
N HIS A 497 20.44 45.87 -16.64
CA HIS A 497 21.63 46.53 -16.08
C HIS A 497 21.54 46.73 -14.55
N ARG A 498 20.70 45.93 -13.86
CA ARG A 498 20.46 46.03 -12.42
C ARG A 498 21.02 44.83 -11.69
N LEU A 499 21.72 45.12 -10.60
CA LEU A 499 22.20 44.12 -9.64
C LEU A 499 21.38 44.24 -8.35
N TYR A 500 20.85 43.12 -7.88
CA TYR A 500 20.13 43.00 -6.63
C TYR A 500 20.91 42.12 -5.66
N VAL A 501 21.02 42.56 -4.41
CA VAL A 501 21.83 41.90 -3.39
C VAL A 501 21.03 41.78 -2.11
N ALA A 502 20.98 40.57 -1.56
CA ALA A 502 20.50 40.34 -0.20
C ALA A 502 21.68 40.15 0.76
N VAL A 503 21.68 40.94 1.83
CA VAL A 503 22.73 41.00 2.85
C VAL A 503 22.12 40.70 4.20
N GLY A 504 22.73 39.83 5.01
CA GLY A 504 22.18 39.48 6.32
C GLY A 504 23.00 38.45 7.08
N ASN A 505 22.70 38.27 8.37
CA ASN A 505 23.37 37.28 9.21
C ASN A 505 22.94 35.85 8.88
N ASP A 506 23.78 34.87 9.20
CA ASP A 506 23.41 33.47 9.03
C ASP A 506 22.34 33.06 10.04
N VAL A 507 21.34 32.35 9.52
CA VAL A 507 20.28 31.73 10.31
C VAL A 507 20.65 30.27 10.50
N GLN A 508 21.00 29.90 11.74
CA GLN A 508 21.31 28.52 12.09
C GLN A 508 20.01 27.75 12.34
N HIS A 509 19.69 26.84 11.41
CA HIS A 509 18.60 25.87 11.59
C HIS A 509 19.21 24.49 11.84
N LYS A 510 19.19 24.03 13.10
CA LYS A 510 19.48 22.62 13.41
C LYS A 510 18.19 21.82 13.30
N THR A 511 18.02 21.18 12.14
CA THR A 511 16.87 20.30 11.91
C THR A 511 17.22 18.91 12.40
N PHE A 512 16.58 18.45 13.47
CA PHE A 512 16.93 17.17 14.11
C PHE A 512 16.17 15.97 13.54
N SER A 513 15.16 16.18 12.69
CA SER A 513 14.47 15.14 11.91
C SER A 513 13.20 15.74 11.30
N MET A 514 12.63 15.02 10.33
CA MET A 514 11.32 15.14 9.67
C MET A 514 10.11 15.71 10.43
N THR A 515 10.16 15.72 11.77
CA THR A 515 9.02 16.02 12.65
C THR A 515 9.35 17.12 13.68
N ILE A 516 10.63 17.41 13.92
CA ILE A 516 11.06 18.39 14.92
C ILE A 516 12.21 19.22 14.36
N SER A 517 11.91 20.47 13.99
CA SER A 517 12.92 21.49 13.70
C SER A 517 13.16 22.34 14.94
N ILE A 518 14.41 22.39 15.42
CA ILE A 518 14.79 23.28 16.52
C ILE A 518 15.62 24.42 15.92
N SER A 519 15.04 25.61 15.83
CA SER A 519 15.72 26.79 15.27
C SER A 519 16.18 27.72 16.39
N ALA A 520 17.48 28.02 16.43
CA ALA A 520 18.00 29.15 17.18
C ALA A 520 17.92 30.38 16.26
N THR A 521 16.85 31.17 16.37
CA THR A 521 16.75 32.43 15.63
C THR A 521 17.55 33.51 16.36
N SER A 522 18.79 33.76 15.94
CA SER A 522 19.38 35.07 16.16
C SER A 522 18.54 36.12 15.40
N LYS A 523 18.43 37.35 15.91
CA LYS A 523 17.66 38.42 15.25
C LYS A 523 18.06 38.54 13.77
N THR A 524 17.16 38.18 12.87
CA THR A 524 17.39 38.19 11.42
C THR A 524 17.10 39.57 10.87
N THR A 525 18.13 40.29 10.41
CA THR A 525 17.96 41.47 9.55
C THR A 525 18.44 41.08 8.16
N LEU A 526 17.50 40.74 7.26
CA LEU A 526 17.78 40.62 5.83
C LEU A 526 17.53 41.98 5.22
N SER A 527 18.56 42.58 4.61
CA SER A 527 18.44 43.85 3.89
C SER A 527 18.67 43.65 2.40
N LEU A 528 17.88 44.35 1.59
CA LEU A 528 17.90 44.28 0.13
C LEU A 528 18.45 45.57 -0.46
N TYR A 529 19.40 45.42 -1.37
CA TYR A 529 20.02 46.54 -2.08
C TYR A 529 19.91 46.36 -3.58
N ARG A 530 19.79 47.47 -4.29
CA ARG A 530 19.82 47.55 -5.75
C ARG A 530 20.94 48.48 -6.20
N SER A 531 21.65 48.09 -7.26
CA SER A 531 22.57 48.95 -8.01
C SER A 531 22.17 48.99 -9.48
N THR A 532 22.35 50.16 -10.11
CA THR A 532 22.12 50.40 -11.56
C THR A 532 23.41 50.77 -12.30
N ASP A 533 24.55 50.72 -11.61
CA ASP A 533 25.87 51.17 -12.08
C ASP A 533 26.95 50.13 -11.75
N LEU A 534 26.62 48.84 -11.94
CA LEU A 534 27.53 47.70 -11.75
C LEU A 534 28.17 47.65 -10.35
N GLY A 535 27.43 48.10 -9.33
CA GLY A 535 27.83 48.05 -7.93
C GLY A 535 28.63 49.24 -7.42
N ASP A 536 28.74 50.33 -8.19
CA ASP A 536 29.42 51.55 -7.77
C ASP A 536 28.57 52.36 -6.76
N SER A 537 27.25 52.30 -6.85
CA SER A 537 26.31 52.86 -5.88
C SER A 537 25.15 51.92 -5.55
N TRP A 538 24.58 52.11 -4.34
CA TRP A 538 23.57 51.23 -3.78
C TRP A 538 22.37 52.02 -3.26
N GLN A 539 21.17 51.54 -3.60
CA GLN A 539 19.91 51.99 -3.04
C GLN A 539 19.30 50.85 -2.21
N ALA A 540 18.95 51.14 -0.95
CA ALA A 540 18.19 50.23 -0.12
C ALA A 540 16.76 50.11 -0.67
N ILE A 541 16.27 48.89 -0.82
CA ILE A 541 14.95 48.53 -1.33
C ILE A 541 14.26 47.55 -0.37
N ASP A 542 14.47 47.75 0.94
CA ASP A 542 13.96 46.87 1.99
C ASP A 542 12.43 46.76 1.98
N VAL A 543 11.93 45.62 2.43
CA VAL A 543 10.49 45.38 2.54
C VAL A 543 9.97 46.00 3.85
N PRO A 544 8.88 46.78 3.85
CA PRO A 544 8.39 47.47 5.06
C PRO A 544 8.07 46.57 6.27
N GLU A 545 7.72 45.30 6.05
CA GLU A 545 7.40 44.30 7.09
C GLU A 545 8.60 43.44 7.51
N MET A 546 9.80 43.61 6.92
CA MET A 546 11.00 42.89 7.37
C MET A 546 11.49 43.35 8.76
N ASP A 547 11.14 44.58 9.18
CA ASP A 547 11.52 45.17 10.47
C ASP A 547 10.44 45.05 11.57
N SER A 548 9.20 44.66 11.25
CA SER A 548 8.06 44.75 12.17
C SER A 548 7.30 43.44 12.34
N ASP A 549 7.84 42.55 13.17
CA ASP A 549 7.11 41.66 14.13
C ASP A 549 8.00 40.48 14.54
N SER A 550 9.16 40.76 15.14
CA SER A 550 9.72 39.81 16.12
C SER A 550 9.04 40.06 17.47
N GLN A 551 7.74 39.76 17.57
CA GLN A 551 7.21 39.46 18.89
C GLN A 551 8.04 38.32 19.48
N GLU A 552 8.26 38.42 20.79
CA GLU A 552 8.78 37.42 21.73
C GLU A 552 8.22 36.01 21.51
N ASN A 553 8.58 35.35 20.42
CA ASN A 553 8.52 33.90 20.36
C ASN A 553 9.85 33.43 20.94
N GLY A 554 9.78 32.98 22.19
CA GLY A 554 10.91 32.67 23.05
C GLY A 554 12.01 31.86 22.37
N TRP A 555 13.21 31.98 22.92
CA TRP A 555 14.47 31.33 22.54
C TRP A 555 14.39 29.83 22.26
N PHE A 556 13.27 29.20 22.58
CA PHE A 556 12.94 27.82 22.30
C PHE A 556 11.56 27.71 21.63
N SER A 557 11.49 27.81 20.29
CA SER A 557 10.27 27.43 19.56
C SER A 557 10.35 25.95 19.15
N VAL A 558 9.81 25.06 19.98
CA VAL A 558 9.30 23.77 19.46
C VAL A 558 8.03 24.13 18.69
N ARG A 559 8.19 24.49 17.42
CA ARG A 559 7.02 24.55 16.54
C ARG A 559 6.54 23.12 16.38
N HIS A 560 5.48 22.78 17.10
CA HIS A 560 4.59 21.72 16.66
C HIS A 560 3.75 22.26 15.50
N GLU A 561 4.42 22.69 14.44
CA GLU A 561 3.78 22.63 13.15
C GLU A 561 3.90 21.16 12.75
N VAL A 562 2.80 20.43 12.77
CA VAL A 562 2.64 19.30 11.85
C VAL A 562 2.54 19.91 10.44
N ASN A 563 3.58 20.63 10.01
CA ASN A 563 3.63 21.15 8.67
C ASN A 563 4.10 20.04 7.75
N LYS A 564 3.40 19.99 6.63
CA LYS A 564 3.58 19.05 5.55
C LYS A 564 5.07 18.99 5.20
N SER A 565 5.57 17.76 5.14
CA SER A 565 6.78 17.34 4.46
C SER A 565 8.09 18.05 4.79
N GLN A 566 9.04 17.30 5.38
CA GLN A 566 10.48 17.52 5.21
C GLN A 566 11.24 16.18 5.12
N ILE A 567 11.55 15.68 3.92
CA ILE A 567 12.74 14.82 3.67
C ILE A 567 13.34 15.17 2.31
N ALA A 568 14.65 15.30 2.27
CA ALA A 568 15.49 14.86 1.16
C ALA A 568 16.70 14.17 1.80
N ALA A 569 16.69 12.84 1.81
CA ALA A 569 17.85 12.02 2.10
C ALA A 569 18.42 11.56 0.76
N ASN A 570 19.65 11.99 0.50
CA ASN A 570 20.67 11.33 -0.30
C ASN A 570 21.83 12.31 -0.51
N SER A 571 22.59 12.54 0.55
CA SER A 571 24.04 12.75 0.51
C SER A 571 24.57 12.68 1.93
N GLU A 572 25.63 11.90 2.16
CA GLU A 572 26.42 11.85 3.41
C GLU A 572 27.15 13.19 3.68
N SER A 573 26.40 14.30 3.69
CA SER A 573 26.91 15.61 4.04
C SER A 573 26.02 16.19 5.12
N ASP A 574 26.43 15.97 6.37
CA ASP A 574 26.08 16.76 7.54
C ASP A 574 26.40 18.24 7.26
N VAL A 575 25.51 18.92 6.52
CA VAL A 575 25.56 20.37 6.34
C VAL A 575 24.22 20.93 6.76
N GLU A 576 24.25 21.58 7.92
CA GLU A 576 23.31 22.60 8.38
C GLU A 576 22.67 23.34 7.18
N LYS A 577 21.45 22.97 6.80
CA LYS A 577 20.72 23.67 5.74
C LYS A 577 20.19 24.98 6.29
N THR A 578 21.06 25.99 6.30
CA THR A 578 20.64 27.39 6.38
C THR A 578 19.68 27.68 5.22
N SER A 579 18.43 28.05 5.51
CA SER A 579 17.49 28.48 4.45
C SER A 579 18.04 29.76 3.83
N ARG A 580 18.68 29.68 2.65
CA ARG A 580 19.17 30.84 1.91
C ARG A 580 17.98 31.53 1.22
N PRO A 581 17.87 32.87 1.28
CA PRO A 581 16.82 33.58 0.56
C PRO A 581 16.98 33.33 -0.94
N LYS A 582 15.86 33.28 -1.67
CA LYS A 582 15.87 33.12 -3.13
C LYS A 582 15.40 34.39 -3.77
N MET A 583 16.17 34.85 -4.75
CA MET A 583 15.87 36.07 -5.48
C MET A 583 15.83 35.76 -6.96
N VAL A 584 14.81 36.26 -7.63
CA VAL A 584 14.67 36.17 -9.08
C VAL A 584 14.29 37.55 -9.57
N ALA A 585 14.98 38.03 -10.60
CA ALA A 585 14.70 39.31 -11.22
C ALA A 585 14.50 39.13 -12.72
N ALA A 586 13.55 39.88 -13.30
CA ALA A 586 13.32 39.91 -14.74
C ALA A 586 12.68 41.26 -15.13
N GLN A 587 13.34 42.02 -16.00
CA GLN A 587 12.97 43.42 -16.29
C GLN A 587 12.88 44.23 -14.99
N GLU A 588 11.79 44.96 -14.76
CA GLU A 588 11.53 45.69 -13.52
C GLU A 588 10.92 44.83 -12.41
N ARG A 589 10.85 43.50 -12.58
CA ARG A 589 10.22 42.63 -11.60
C ARG A 589 11.26 41.99 -10.71
N LEU A 590 10.95 41.94 -9.42
CA LEU A 590 11.78 41.29 -8.41
C LEU A 590 10.88 40.42 -7.53
N PHE A 591 11.29 39.17 -7.33
CA PHE A 591 10.63 38.24 -6.42
C PHE A 591 11.65 37.76 -5.41
N VAL A 592 11.30 37.82 -4.13
CA VAL A 592 12.15 37.44 -3.00
C VAL A 592 11.39 36.45 -2.13
N LEU A 593 12.04 35.34 -1.82
CA LEU A 593 11.57 34.32 -0.89
C LEU A 593 12.54 34.22 0.29
N ASP A 594 12.04 34.38 1.51
CA ASP A 594 12.84 34.26 2.73
C ASP A 594 12.00 33.69 3.88
N GLY A 595 12.52 32.65 4.55
CA GLY A 595 11.89 32.07 5.74
C GLY A 595 10.41 31.64 5.58
N GLY A 596 9.96 31.33 4.36
CA GLY A 596 8.56 31.00 4.06
C GLY A 596 7.67 32.20 3.75
N LYS A 597 8.17 33.44 3.86
CA LYS A 597 7.52 34.65 3.37
C LYS A 597 7.93 34.93 1.92
N SER A 598 7.02 35.50 1.14
CA SER A 598 7.28 35.86 -0.25
C SER A 598 6.86 37.29 -0.55
N TYR A 599 7.72 37.98 -1.30
CA TYR A 599 7.55 39.38 -1.64
C TYR A 599 7.73 39.58 -3.14
N TYR A 600 6.86 40.40 -3.71
CA TYR A 600 6.90 40.73 -5.13
C TYR A 600 6.93 42.24 -5.34
N SER A 601 7.81 42.67 -6.22
CA SER A 601 7.85 44.04 -6.73
C SER A 601 7.71 44.04 -8.25
N SER A 602 6.89 44.95 -8.76
CA SER A 602 6.71 45.19 -10.19
C SER A 602 7.48 46.40 -10.72
N ASP A 603 8.15 47.14 -9.84
CA ASP A 603 8.81 48.42 -10.10
C ASP A 603 10.24 48.45 -9.54
N ALA A 604 10.93 47.32 -9.64
CA ALA A 604 12.34 47.14 -9.34
C ALA A 604 12.71 47.38 -7.86
N GLY A 605 11.80 47.05 -6.95
CA GLY A 605 11.99 47.17 -5.50
C GLY A 605 11.59 48.53 -4.94
N GLU A 606 10.94 49.41 -5.72
CA GLU A 606 10.42 50.69 -5.20
C GLU A 606 9.17 50.46 -4.33
N THR A 607 8.31 49.53 -4.73
CA THR A 607 7.16 49.08 -3.95
C THR A 607 7.10 47.56 -3.86
N TRP A 608 6.60 47.08 -2.72
CA TRP A 608 6.51 45.66 -2.40
C TRP A 608 5.07 45.26 -2.12
N LEU A 609 4.69 44.11 -2.67
CA LEU A 609 3.48 43.37 -2.32
C LEU A 609 3.90 42.15 -1.51
N SER A 610 3.47 42.11 -0.25
CA SER A 610 3.51 40.89 0.57
C SER A 610 2.50 39.90 0.01
N LEU A 611 2.97 38.69 -0.32
CA LEU A 611 2.13 37.63 -0.86
C LEU A 611 1.81 36.66 0.29
N ASP A 612 0.61 36.79 0.83
CA ASP A 612 0.09 35.92 1.89
C ASP A 612 -0.34 34.58 1.29
N LEU A 613 0.54 33.59 1.34
CA LEU A 613 0.39 32.33 0.63
C LEU A 613 0.28 31.15 1.60
N ASP A 614 -0.79 31.12 2.40
CA ASP A 614 -1.20 29.93 3.18
C ASP A 614 -1.35 28.66 2.31
N VAL A 615 -1.49 28.82 0.99
CA VAL A 615 -1.78 27.73 0.04
C VAL A 615 -0.52 27.00 -0.44
N VAL A 616 0.64 27.68 -0.47
CA VAL A 616 1.91 27.07 -0.87
C VAL A 616 2.74 26.90 0.40
N ASN A 617 3.05 25.66 0.76
CA ASN A 617 4.01 25.39 1.83
C ASN A 617 5.40 25.83 1.34
N MET A 618 5.67 27.13 1.36
CA MET A 618 6.79 27.76 0.67
C MET A 618 8.14 27.44 1.31
N THR A 619 8.13 26.90 2.52
CA THR A 619 9.26 26.23 3.18
C THR A 619 9.85 25.09 2.34
N ASP A 620 9.09 24.51 1.42
CA ASP A 620 9.50 23.41 0.54
C ASP A 620 9.88 23.84 -0.89
N THR A 621 10.06 25.14 -1.11
CA THR A 621 10.42 25.69 -2.43
C THR A 621 11.91 25.58 -2.68
N PHE A 622 12.29 24.87 -3.75
CA PHE A 622 13.68 24.68 -4.17
C PHE A 622 14.11 25.64 -5.28
N ALA A 623 13.21 26.03 -6.18
CA ALA A 623 13.54 26.96 -7.25
C ALA A 623 12.34 27.80 -7.66
N VAL A 624 12.59 29.00 -8.17
CA VAL A 624 11.56 29.89 -8.74
C VAL A 624 12.11 30.49 -10.02
N VAL A 625 11.28 30.62 -11.05
CA VAL A 625 11.61 31.32 -12.30
C VAL A 625 10.44 32.15 -12.82
N MET A 626 10.75 33.23 -13.54
CA MET A 626 9.77 34.04 -14.26
C MET A 626 9.82 33.73 -15.75
N SER A 627 8.70 33.30 -16.33
CA SER A 627 8.58 33.06 -17.78
C SER A 627 7.91 34.20 -18.54
N GLY A 628 7.34 35.16 -17.82
CA GLY A 628 6.62 36.30 -18.39
C GLY A 628 6.15 37.25 -17.30
N ALA A 629 5.42 38.30 -17.70
CA ALA A 629 5.03 39.39 -16.82
C ALA A 629 4.27 38.96 -15.54
N ASN A 630 3.41 37.95 -15.67
CA ASN A 630 2.57 37.45 -14.57
C ASN A 630 2.72 35.94 -14.33
N THR A 631 3.59 35.25 -15.09
CA THR A 631 3.68 33.79 -15.07
C THR A 631 4.97 33.34 -14.41
N PHE A 632 4.85 32.84 -13.19
CA PHE A 632 5.98 32.28 -12.43
C PHE A 632 5.76 30.79 -12.20
N TYR A 633 6.88 30.09 -12.15
CA TYR A 633 6.95 28.68 -11.79
C TYR A 633 7.76 28.56 -10.51
N SER A 634 7.27 27.74 -9.59
CA SER A 634 7.93 27.42 -8.33
C SER A 634 8.06 25.92 -8.23
N GLY A 635 9.28 25.42 -8.21
CA GLY A 635 9.62 24.02 -8.04
C GLY A 635 9.91 23.73 -6.58
N GLY A 636 9.41 22.60 -6.09
CA GLY A 636 9.64 22.17 -4.72
C GLY A 636 9.43 20.69 -4.55
N ARG A 637 9.23 20.25 -3.31
CA ARG A 637 9.09 18.81 -3.00
C ARG A 637 7.88 18.13 -3.66
N PHE A 638 6.82 18.89 -3.94
CA PHE A 638 5.56 18.36 -4.49
C PHE A 638 5.38 18.59 -5.99
N GLY A 639 6.46 18.96 -6.69
CA GLY A 639 6.45 19.30 -8.10
C GLY A 639 6.46 20.81 -8.30
N ILE A 640 5.74 21.25 -9.31
CA ILE A 640 5.72 22.61 -9.79
C ILE A 640 4.37 23.24 -9.44
N GLN A 641 4.43 24.43 -8.88
CA GLN A 641 3.31 25.34 -8.77
C GLN A 641 3.46 26.42 -9.84
N ARG A 642 2.34 26.83 -10.43
CA ARG A 642 2.28 27.92 -11.42
C ARG A 642 1.33 29.00 -10.95
N THR A 643 1.78 30.24 -11.07
CA THR A 643 0.94 31.44 -11.00
C THR A 643 0.83 32.06 -12.39
N THR A 644 -0.29 32.72 -12.67
CA THR A 644 -0.51 33.50 -13.91
C THR A 644 -0.97 34.93 -13.61
N ASP A 645 -0.95 35.31 -12.33
CA ASP A 645 -1.41 36.59 -11.80
C ASP A 645 -0.34 37.27 -10.91
N ALA A 646 0.93 37.02 -11.25
CA ALA A 646 2.12 37.58 -10.60
C ALA A 646 2.26 37.17 -9.12
N GLY A 647 2.00 35.90 -8.82
CA GLY A 647 2.23 35.31 -7.49
C GLY A 647 1.07 35.46 -6.52
N LYS A 648 -0.05 36.09 -6.92
CA LYS A 648 -1.23 36.24 -6.07
C LYS A 648 -1.94 34.91 -5.82
N THR A 649 -2.04 34.06 -6.83
CA THR A 649 -2.59 32.70 -6.71
C THR A 649 -1.67 31.68 -7.36
N TRP A 650 -1.51 30.54 -6.68
CA TRP A 650 -0.66 29.44 -7.13
C TRP A 650 -1.47 28.16 -7.26
N HIS A 651 -1.21 27.42 -8.33
CA HIS A 651 -1.92 26.19 -8.64
C HIS A 651 -0.92 25.08 -8.99
N PRO A 652 -1.17 23.82 -8.58
CA PRO A 652 -0.35 22.69 -9.01
C PRO A 652 -0.29 22.58 -10.54
N PHE A 653 0.90 22.36 -11.08
CA PHE A 653 1.17 22.33 -12.52
C PHE A 653 2.16 21.21 -12.88
N ASN A 654 1.74 19.97 -12.59
CA ASN A 654 2.57 18.77 -12.65
C ASN A 654 2.30 17.89 -13.88
N ALA A 655 1.44 18.31 -14.81
CA ALA A 655 1.01 17.49 -15.92
C ALA A 655 2.20 16.95 -16.71
N GLY A 656 2.35 15.62 -16.80
CA GLY A 656 3.50 14.97 -17.47
C GLY A 656 4.74 14.71 -16.59
N LEU A 657 4.79 15.19 -15.35
CA LEU A 657 5.84 14.85 -14.37
C LEU A 657 5.55 13.48 -13.72
N VAL A 658 5.59 12.42 -14.50
CA VAL A 658 5.08 11.08 -14.10
C VAL A 658 6.12 10.17 -13.44
N ARG A 659 7.38 10.61 -13.31
CA ARG A 659 8.48 9.83 -12.69
C ARG A 659 8.65 10.15 -11.19
N THR A 660 7.53 10.34 -10.50
CA THR A 660 7.50 10.63 -9.07
C THR A 660 7.99 9.43 -8.24
N THR A 661 8.66 9.69 -7.13
CA THR A 661 8.95 8.68 -6.10
C THR A 661 7.66 8.12 -5.50
N VAL A 662 7.45 6.82 -5.62
CA VAL A 662 6.34 6.10 -5.00
C VAL A 662 6.87 5.30 -3.83
N ASP A 663 6.38 5.61 -2.63
CA ASP A 663 6.85 4.97 -1.39
C ASP A 663 6.13 3.62 -1.20
N ASN A 664 4.80 3.66 -1.15
CA ASN A 664 3.93 2.49 -1.03
C ASN A 664 2.92 2.46 -2.16
N LEU A 665 2.59 1.26 -2.61
CA LEU A 665 1.62 0.99 -3.66
C LEU A 665 0.77 -0.21 -3.26
N VAL A 666 -0.54 -0.01 -3.17
CA VAL A 666 -1.51 -1.03 -2.73
C VAL A 666 -2.70 -1.01 -3.68
N TYR A 667 -3.07 -2.17 -4.20
CA TYR A 667 -4.33 -2.34 -4.89
C TYR A 667 -5.43 -2.72 -3.88
N ALA A 668 -6.53 -1.98 -3.85
CA ALA A 668 -7.66 -2.21 -2.97
C ALA A 668 -8.89 -1.49 -3.51
N ASN A 669 -10.10 -1.84 -3.08
CA ASN A 669 -11.34 -1.22 -3.56
C ASN A 669 -11.41 -1.14 -5.11
N HIS A 670 -10.84 -2.13 -5.80
CA HIS A 670 -10.70 -2.13 -7.27
C HIS A 670 -9.97 -0.89 -7.83
N ALA A 671 -9.01 -0.34 -7.09
CA ALA A 671 -8.26 0.86 -7.43
C ALA A 671 -6.81 0.77 -6.91
N LEU A 672 -5.89 1.46 -7.58
CA LEU A 672 -4.52 1.59 -7.12
C LEU A 672 -4.40 2.79 -6.19
N TYR A 673 -3.82 2.58 -5.02
CA TYR A 673 -3.48 3.63 -4.08
C TYR A 673 -1.96 3.73 -3.95
N ALA A 674 -1.43 4.92 -4.14
CA ALA A 674 -0.01 5.19 -3.99
C ALA A 674 0.21 6.27 -2.93
N THR A 675 1.25 6.11 -2.12
CA THR A 675 1.77 7.21 -1.31
C THR A 675 2.91 7.88 -2.04
N ILE A 676 2.74 9.17 -2.32
CA ILE A 676 3.77 10.04 -2.87
C ILE A 676 4.08 11.11 -1.82
N TRP A 677 5.29 11.12 -1.27
CA TRP A 677 5.71 12.17 -0.33
C TRP A 677 4.71 12.38 0.82
N LYS A 678 4.21 11.28 1.40
CA LYS A 678 3.16 11.22 2.45
C LYS A 678 1.75 11.70 2.03
N LYS A 679 1.49 11.94 0.74
CA LYS A 679 0.13 12.14 0.20
C LYS A 679 -0.39 10.83 -0.35
N LEU A 680 -1.62 10.49 -0.01
CA LEU A 680 -2.33 9.38 -0.63
C LEU A 680 -3.02 9.86 -1.91
N VAL A 681 -2.72 9.18 -3.02
CA VAL A 681 -3.36 9.35 -4.32
C VAL A 681 -3.94 8.02 -4.77
N VAL A 682 -4.94 8.09 -5.65
CA VAL A 682 -5.70 6.93 -6.12
C VAL A 682 -5.89 6.99 -7.63
N SER A 683 -5.85 5.83 -8.27
CA SER A 683 -6.18 5.61 -9.67
C SER A 683 -7.21 4.50 -9.80
N PHE A 684 -8.31 4.80 -10.51
CA PHE A 684 -9.40 3.85 -10.79
C PHE A 684 -9.26 3.16 -12.16
N ASP A 685 -8.21 3.49 -12.90
CA ASP A 685 -8.03 3.12 -14.31
C ASP A 685 -6.65 2.48 -14.59
N GLY A 686 -6.06 1.85 -13.58
CA GLY A 686 -4.79 1.11 -13.73
C GLY A 686 -3.58 2.03 -13.97
N GLY A 687 -3.61 3.23 -13.39
CA GLY A 687 -2.54 4.23 -13.41
C GLY A 687 -2.61 5.22 -14.57
N GLU A 688 -3.69 5.23 -15.37
CA GLU A 688 -3.86 6.19 -16.48
C GLU A 688 -4.22 7.59 -15.99
N SER A 689 -4.90 7.71 -14.85
CA SER A 689 -5.15 8.96 -14.16
C SER A 689 -5.09 8.80 -12.64
N TRP A 690 -4.65 9.85 -11.95
CA TRP A 690 -4.48 9.87 -10.51
C TRP A 690 -5.19 11.06 -9.90
N SER A 691 -5.83 10.85 -8.76
CA SER A 691 -6.50 11.91 -8.01
C SER A 691 -6.10 11.86 -6.53
N PRO A 692 -6.07 13.01 -5.83
CA PRO A 692 -5.82 13.00 -4.39
C PRO A 692 -7.01 12.38 -3.64
N VAL A 693 -6.74 11.54 -2.64
CA VAL A 693 -7.76 11.06 -1.70
C VAL A 693 -8.24 12.24 -0.83
N LEU A 694 -9.56 12.38 -0.66
CA LEU A 694 -10.19 13.53 0.00
C LEU A 694 -10.14 13.40 1.52
N ARG A 695 -9.76 14.49 2.22
CA ARG A 695 -9.47 14.54 3.68
C ARG A 695 -8.27 13.67 4.07
N ARG A 696 -7.36 14.23 4.86
CA ARG A 696 -6.13 13.55 5.27
C ARG A 696 -6.02 13.54 6.80
N PRO A 697 -5.55 12.45 7.42
CA PRO A 697 -4.82 12.59 8.68
C PRO A 697 -3.60 13.48 8.44
N GLU A 698 -3.10 14.12 9.48
CA GLU A 698 -1.97 15.06 9.36
C GLU A 698 -0.70 14.35 8.86
N THR A 699 -0.52 13.09 9.28
CA THR A 699 0.55 12.20 8.81
C THR A 699 0.04 10.79 8.52
N LEU A 700 0.46 10.20 7.41
CA LEU A 700 0.26 8.78 7.08
C LEU A 700 1.46 7.98 7.56
N THR A 701 1.21 6.86 8.24
CA THR A 701 2.28 6.00 8.79
C THR A 701 2.30 4.61 8.18
N SER A 702 1.15 4.04 7.83
CA SER A 702 1.08 2.71 7.23
C SER A 702 -0.21 2.51 6.43
N LEU A 703 -0.14 1.64 5.41
CA LEU A 703 -1.25 1.25 4.55
C LEU A 703 -1.41 -0.27 4.58
N MET A 704 -2.66 -0.75 4.59
CA MET A 704 -2.96 -2.17 4.50
C MET A 704 -4.28 -2.42 3.78
N GLN A 705 -4.32 -3.45 2.93
CA GLN A 705 -5.55 -3.98 2.36
C GLN A 705 -6.08 -5.13 3.22
N PHE A 706 -7.38 -5.14 3.48
CA PHE A 706 -8.07 -6.30 4.06
C PHE A 706 -9.50 -6.42 3.49
N ASN A 707 -9.88 -7.59 2.97
CA ASN A 707 -11.16 -7.84 2.29
C ASN A 707 -11.49 -6.79 1.22
N ASP A 708 -10.53 -6.54 0.32
CA ASP A 708 -10.59 -5.51 -0.72
C ASP A 708 -10.88 -4.09 -0.21
N ARG A 709 -10.60 -3.79 1.06
CA ARG A 709 -10.71 -2.43 1.60
C ARG A 709 -9.35 -1.90 2.02
N LEU A 710 -9.09 -0.64 1.70
CA LEU A 710 -7.90 0.06 2.18
C LEU A 710 -8.14 0.63 3.58
N TYR A 711 -7.24 0.24 4.49
CA TYR A 711 -7.09 0.82 5.81
C TYR A 711 -5.79 1.61 5.86
N VAL A 712 -5.82 2.67 6.66
CA VAL A 712 -4.75 3.65 6.75
C VAL A 712 -4.55 3.98 8.21
N LYS A 713 -3.32 3.83 8.71
CA LYS A 713 -2.93 4.38 9.99
C LYS A 713 -2.38 5.78 9.76
N GLY A 714 -2.88 6.73 10.54
CA GLY A 714 -2.39 8.11 10.51
C GLY A 714 -2.45 8.77 11.86
N VAL A 715 -1.85 9.94 11.99
CA VAL A 715 -1.88 10.77 13.21
C VAL A 715 -2.79 11.97 12.96
N GLN A 716 -3.67 12.27 13.91
CA GLN A 716 -4.54 13.44 13.91
C GLN A 716 -4.50 14.10 15.29
N GLU A 717 -4.21 15.41 15.35
CA GLU A 717 -4.20 16.18 16.61
C GLU A 717 -3.41 15.48 17.73
N THR A 718 -2.29 14.83 17.38
CA THR A 718 -1.37 14.02 18.24
C THR A 718 -1.69 12.55 18.47
N SER A 719 -2.91 12.05 18.22
CA SER A 719 -3.25 10.64 18.47
C SER A 719 -3.18 9.77 17.20
N PRO A 720 -2.57 8.56 17.26
CA PRO A 720 -2.66 7.61 16.16
C PRO A 720 -4.09 7.08 16.03
N GLN A 721 -4.61 7.10 14.81
CA GLN A 721 -5.96 6.68 14.47
C GLN A 721 -5.97 5.83 13.19
N LEU A 722 -6.90 4.87 13.14
CA LEU A 722 -7.17 4.07 11.96
C LEU A 722 -8.31 4.68 11.15
N PHE A 723 -8.06 4.82 9.85
CA PHE A 723 -9.00 5.30 8.86
C PHE A 723 -9.27 4.20 7.84
N ARG A 724 -10.46 4.24 7.25
CA ARG A 724 -10.82 3.44 6.07
C ARG A 724 -11.16 4.37 4.92
N VAL A 725 -10.75 3.99 3.72
CA VAL A 725 -11.20 4.71 2.51
C VAL A 725 -12.68 4.39 2.28
N SER A 726 -13.49 5.44 2.17
CA SER A 726 -14.90 5.35 1.88
C SER A 726 -15.12 5.05 0.40
N ALA A 727 -15.87 3.99 0.12
CA ALA A 727 -16.25 3.61 -1.24
C ALA A 727 -17.19 4.62 -1.94
N LYS A 728 -17.75 5.61 -1.21
CA LYS A 728 -18.74 6.57 -1.77
C LYS A 728 -18.12 7.87 -2.28
N ASP A 729 -17.16 8.42 -1.54
CA ASP A 729 -16.57 9.74 -1.78
C ASP A 729 -15.05 9.70 -1.82
N ASN A 730 -14.46 8.49 -1.76
CA ASN A 730 -13.02 8.29 -1.78
C ASN A 730 -12.31 9.10 -0.70
N GLY A 731 -13.00 9.32 0.43
CA GLY A 731 -12.48 10.05 1.58
C GLY A 731 -12.03 9.12 2.68
N LEU A 732 -11.07 9.56 3.50
CA LEU A 732 -10.70 8.84 4.71
C LEU A 732 -11.73 9.07 5.81
N THR A 733 -12.35 8.00 6.26
CA THR A 733 -13.28 8.01 7.40
C THR A 733 -12.64 7.30 8.58
N PRO A 734 -12.59 7.90 9.79
CA PRO A 734 -12.18 7.19 10.98
C PRO A 734 -13.02 5.91 11.15
N VAL A 735 -12.39 4.83 11.60
CA VAL A 735 -13.12 3.62 11.95
C VAL A 735 -14.01 3.94 13.18
N PRO A 736 -15.35 3.83 13.08
CA PRO A 736 -16.23 4.31 14.14
C PRO A 736 -16.05 3.57 15.45
N GLY A 737 -16.03 4.33 16.56
CA GLY A 737 -16.01 3.78 17.91
C GLY A 737 -14.64 3.36 18.44
N ILE A 738 -13.57 3.49 17.64
CA ILE A 738 -12.21 3.28 18.12
C ILE A 738 -11.89 4.36 19.17
N PRO A 739 -11.53 3.98 20.41
CA PRO A 739 -11.13 4.93 21.44
C PRO A 739 -9.80 5.58 21.05
N SER A 740 -9.66 6.87 21.37
CA SER A 740 -8.37 7.54 21.25
C SER A 740 -7.38 6.88 22.20
N LEU A 741 -6.16 6.68 21.72
CA LEU A 741 -5.02 6.44 22.61
C LEU A 741 -4.70 7.82 23.19
N GLU A 742 -5.22 8.13 24.39
CA GLU A 742 -4.97 9.40 25.06
C GLU A 742 -3.46 9.64 25.12
N VAL A 743 -3.03 10.75 24.52
CA VAL A 743 -1.65 11.21 24.53
C VAL A 743 -1.51 12.04 25.80
N SER A 744 -0.59 11.68 26.71
CA SER A 744 0.04 12.71 27.54
C SER A 744 0.62 13.70 26.55
N ASP A 745 0.18 14.96 26.58
CA ASP A 745 0.54 16.05 25.65
C ASP A 745 1.91 15.78 25.00
N ILE A 746 2.06 15.86 23.68
CA ILE A 746 3.35 15.62 23.01
C ILE A 746 4.47 16.38 23.70
N LYS A 747 4.17 17.55 24.29
CA LYS A 747 5.10 18.27 25.17
C LYS A 747 5.52 17.47 26.40
N THR A 748 4.61 16.79 27.09
CA THR A 748 4.86 15.86 28.19
C THR A 748 5.61 14.60 27.74
N LEU A 749 5.30 13.99 26.59
CA LEU A 749 6.05 12.82 26.12
C LEU A 749 7.46 13.20 25.64
N ILE A 750 7.60 14.29 24.88
CA ILE A 750 8.91 14.89 24.57
C ILE A 750 9.64 15.20 25.87
N ARG A 751 8.97 15.85 26.82
CA ARG A 751 9.53 16.17 28.13
C ARG A 751 10.02 14.90 28.84
N GLU A 752 9.20 13.88 29.03
CA GLU A 752 9.60 12.62 29.69
C GLU A 752 10.73 11.87 28.95
N LYS A 753 10.70 11.87 27.61
CA LYS A 753 11.70 11.18 26.78
C LYS A 753 13.02 11.94 26.65
N PHE A 754 12.98 13.26 26.71
CA PHE A 754 14.17 14.10 26.63
C PHE A 754 14.73 14.45 28.01
N GLU A 755 13.90 14.64 29.05
CA GLU A 755 14.31 14.90 30.43
C GLU A 755 15.25 13.82 30.93
N ASN A 756 14.88 12.55 30.82
CA ASN A 756 15.70 11.45 31.32
C ASN A 756 17.03 11.32 30.56
N VAL A 757 17.04 11.61 29.26
CA VAL A 757 18.24 11.50 28.42
C VAL A 757 19.15 12.73 28.54
N LEU A 758 18.60 13.92 28.73
CA LEU A 758 19.36 15.15 29.03
C LEU A 758 19.93 15.12 30.44
N LEU A 759 19.15 14.67 31.44
CA LEU A 759 19.62 14.53 32.83
C LEU A 759 20.78 13.53 32.93
N GLU A 760 20.75 12.41 32.22
CA GLU A 760 21.86 11.43 32.25
C GLU A 760 23.14 11.91 31.54
N ASN A 761 23.04 12.78 30.52
CA ASN A 761 24.17 13.15 29.65
C ASN A 761 24.71 14.57 29.84
N VAL A 762 23.98 15.43 30.56
CA VAL A 762 24.37 16.81 30.85
C VAL A 762 24.73 17.00 32.32
N GLN A 763 24.57 15.97 33.18
CA GLN A 763 24.94 16.03 34.60
C GLN A 763 26.41 16.43 34.80
N ASP A 764 27.34 15.87 34.02
CA ASP A 764 28.77 16.22 34.10
C ASP A 764 29.05 17.67 33.64
N GLU A 765 28.25 18.24 32.73
CA GLU A 765 28.36 19.65 32.29
C GLU A 765 27.68 20.63 33.26
N LEU A 766 26.59 20.20 33.91
CA LEU A 766 25.94 20.93 35.01
C LEU A 766 26.86 20.99 36.22
N ASP A 767 27.56 19.90 36.55
CA ASP A 767 28.54 19.84 37.63
C ASP A 767 29.77 20.77 37.36
N GLU A 768 30.16 21.00 36.10
CA GLU A 768 31.20 21.99 35.73
C GLU A 768 30.71 23.45 35.75
N LEU A 769 29.41 23.68 35.50
CA LEU A 769 28.78 25.00 35.61
C LEU A 769 28.46 25.37 37.06
N GLU A 770 28.25 24.36 37.93
CA GLU A 770 28.05 24.52 39.39
C GLU A 770 29.27 25.11 40.12
N GLU A 771 30.50 24.98 39.58
CA GLU A 771 31.71 25.51 40.24
C GLU A 771 31.90 27.03 40.08
N ASN A 772 31.15 27.73 39.21
CA ASN A 772 31.49 29.11 38.80
C ASN A 772 30.53 30.24 39.19
N ASP A 773 29.35 30.00 39.78
CA ASP A 773 28.44 31.10 40.18
C ASP A 773 27.84 30.92 41.58
N GLU A 774 28.28 31.74 42.55
CA GLU A 774 27.78 31.77 43.94
C GLU A 774 26.39 32.44 44.09
N GLU A 775 25.76 32.91 43.02
CA GLU A 775 24.46 33.60 43.06
C GLU A 775 23.47 33.12 41.99
N ARG A 776 22.83 31.94 42.17
CA ARG A 776 21.35 31.85 42.19
C ARG A 776 20.74 30.47 42.45
N THR A 777 19.55 30.59 43.03
CA THR A 777 18.42 29.67 43.22
C THR A 777 18.27 28.54 42.20
N GLU A 778 17.86 27.35 42.70
CA GLU A 778 17.31 26.20 41.95
C GLU A 778 16.81 26.62 40.56
N LEU A 779 17.64 26.43 39.53
CA LEU A 779 17.24 26.57 38.15
C LEU A 779 16.20 25.49 37.90
N THR A 780 14.96 25.88 37.59
CA THR A 780 13.95 24.91 37.17
C THR A 780 14.28 24.46 35.74
N LEU A 781 13.85 23.26 35.35
CA LEU A 781 14.03 22.76 33.98
C LEU A 781 13.45 23.73 32.92
N GLU A 782 12.42 24.50 33.30
CA GLU A 782 11.85 25.57 32.47
C GLU A 782 12.83 26.73 32.25
N ASP A 783 13.59 27.14 33.28
CA ASP A 783 14.66 28.14 33.14
C ASP A 783 15.83 27.59 32.29
N PHE A 784 16.17 26.30 32.44
CA PHE A 784 17.22 25.63 31.67
C PHE A 784 16.87 25.51 30.17
N LEU A 785 15.61 25.24 29.83
CA LEU A 785 15.12 25.17 28.45
C LEU A 785 14.95 26.55 27.81
N GLU A 786 14.67 27.60 28.59
CA GLU A 786 14.57 28.98 28.10
C GLU A 786 15.94 29.61 27.77
N ASP A 787 16.99 29.31 28.55
CA ASP A 787 18.36 29.82 28.35
C ASP A 787 19.27 28.86 27.54
N PHE A 788 18.74 27.76 27.02
CA PHE A 788 19.51 26.70 26.37
C PHE A 788 20.18 27.19 25.06
N ASN A 789 21.52 27.27 25.06
CA ASN A 789 22.30 27.69 23.91
C ASN A 789 22.72 26.48 23.04
N LEU A 790 22.15 26.37 21.83
CA LEU A 790 22.47 25.34 20.84
C LEU A 790 23.94 25.34 20.35
N ASP A 791 24.67 26.43 20.56
CA ASP A 791 26.10 26.55 20.24
C ASP A 791 27.00 25.95 21.33
N LYS A 792 26.46 25.67 22.53
CA LYS A 792 27.18 25.02 23.64
C LYS A 792 26.93 23.52 23.75
N LEU A 793 26.02 22.96 22.95
CA LEU A 793 25.75 21.52 22.91
C LEU A 793 27.01 20.75 22.50
N SER A 794 27.55 19.96 23.41
CA SER A 794 28.57 18.98 23.08
C SER A 794 27.99 17.89 22.14
N THR A 795 28.87 17.10 21.53
CA THR A 795 28.46 15.94 20.72
C THR A 795 27.57 14.96 21.50
N ALA A 796 27.70 14.90 22.84
CA ALA A 796 26.87 14.07 23.70
C ALA A 796 25.41 14.56 23.76
N GLY A 797 25.18 15.86 23.94
CA GLY A 797 23.83 16.43 23.94
C GLY A 797 23.11 16.32 22.58
N SER A 798 23.84 16.41 21.46
CA SER A 798 23.27 16.17 20.13
C SER A 798 22.79 14.71 19.95
N LYS A 799 23.58 13.73 20.44
CA LYS A 799 23.21 12.32 20.41
C LYS A 799 22.04 12.00 21.34
N ALA A 800 21.94 12.68 22.48
CA ALA A 800 20.80 12.58 23.40
C ALA A 800 19.49 13.02 22.73
N ILE A 801 19.52 14.15 22.01
CA ILE A 801 18.37 14.66 21.25
C ILE A 801 17.97 13.68 20.14
N GLU A 802 18.95 13.19 19.37
CA GLU A 802 18.74 12.18 18.34
C GLU A 802 18.06 10.92 18.89
N LYS A 803 18.54 10.38 20.01
CA LYS A 803 17.94 9.23 20.70
C LYS A 803 16.49 9.52 21.13
N GLY A 804 16.21 10.68 21.71
CA GLY A 804 14.85 11.08 22.10
C GLY A 804 13.89 11.17 20.91
N VAL A 805 14.37 11.66 19.76
CA VAL A 805 13.60 11.67 18.50
C VAL A 805 13.30 10.24 18.05
N ILE A 806 14.30 9.35 18.02
CA ILE A 806 14.12 7.96 17.61
C ILE A 806 13.05 7.26 18.46
N GLU A 807 13.12 7.43 19.79
CA GLU A 807 12.14 6.86 20.71
C GLU A 807 10.71 7.36 20.44
N LEU A 808 10.54 8.66 20.18
CA LEU A 808 9.24 9.21 19.79
C LEU A 808 8.73 8.61 18.48
N PHE A 809 9.57 8.50 17.45
CA PHE A 809 9.18 7.90 16.17
C PHE A 809 8.73 6.45 16.35
N GLN A 810 9.48 5.64 17.11
CA GLN A 810 9.11 4.25 17.40
C GLN A 810 7.75 4.13 18.12
N SER A 811 7.37 5.13 18.93
CA SER A 811 6.07 5.12 19.61
C SER A 811 4.88 5.32 18.65
N TYR A 812 5.06 6.02 17.53
CA TYR A 812 3.98 6.33 16.56
C TYR A 812 3.97 5.42 15.32
N PHE A 813 5.15 5.06 14.80
CA PHE A 813 5.33 4.29 13.57
C PHE A 813 5.33 2.79 13.86
N GLY A 814 4.16 2.29 14.24
CA GLY A 814 3.90 0.86 14.44
C GLY A 814 3.00 0.28 13.35
N SER A 815 3.15 -1.02 13.08
CA SER A 815 2.28 -1.76 12.15
C SER A 815 0.84 -1.87 12.67
N PHE A 816 -0.08 -2.24 11.79
CA PHE A 816 -1.45 -2.59 12.18
C PHE A 816 -1.95 -3.74 11.32
N ALA A 817 -2.98 -4.43 11.80
CA ALA A 817 -3.62 -5.50 11.07
C ALA A 817 -5.12 -5.54 11.36
N VAL A 818 -5.92 -6.04 10.41
CA VAL A 818 -7.38 -6.15 10.55
C VAL A 818 -7.80 -7.57 10.21
N SER A 819 -8.62 -8.19 11.07
CA SER A 819 -9.24 -9.50 10.82
C SER A 819 -10.71 -9.45 11.23
N GLY A 820 -11.61 -9.55 10.26
CA GLY A 820 -13.05 -9.46 10.50
C GLY A 820 -13.44 -8.12 11.14
N SER A 821 -13.87 -8.14 12.40
CA SER A 821 -14.18 -6.95 13.20
C SER A 821 -13.11 -6.60 14.24
N THR A 822 -11.99 -7.32 14.28
CA THR A 822 -10.92 -7.13 15.25
C THR A 822 -9.79 -6.35 14.60
N TYR A 823 -9.33 -5.31 15.29
CA TYR A 823 -8.30 -4.38 14.85
C TYR A 823 -7.10 -4.52 15.77
N TYR A 824 -5.93 -4.72 15.19
CA TYR A 824 -4.65 -4.77 15.87
C TYR A 824 -3.85 -3.55 15.50
N MET A 825 -3.24 -2.89 16.48
CA MET A 825 -2.38 -1.75 16.26
C MET A 825 -1.21 -1.79 17.21
N GLU A 826 -0.02 -1.61 16.65
CA GLU A 826 1.16 -1.34 17.44
C GLU A 826 1.18 0.14 17.83
N TYR A 827 1.35 0.38 19.12
CA TYR A 827 1.51 1.70 19.71
C TYR A 827 2.45 1.62 20.90
N ASN A 828 3.41 2.54 20.97
CA ASN A 828 4.43 2.55 22.02
C ASN A 828 5.13 1.18 22.21
N GLN A 829 5.49 0.54 21.08
CA GLN A 829 6.10 -0.79 21.03
C GLN A 829 5.26 -1.91 21.68
N GLN A 830 3.96 -1.69 21.87
CA GLN A 830 3.03 -2.69 22.41
C GLN A 830 1.97 -3.02 21.36
N LEU A 831 1.60 -4.30 21.30
CA LEU A 831 0.52 -4.74 20.42
C LEU A 831 -0.81 -4.62 21.13
N LEU A 832 -1.65 -3.70 20.65
CA LEU A 832 -2.98 -3.47 21.15
C LEU A 832 -4.01 -4.09 20.22
N LYS A 833 -5.13 -4.54 20.78
CA LYS A 833 -6.30 -4.99 20.03
C LYS A 833 -7.58 -4.26 20.45
N TRP A 834 -8.49 -4.08 19.52
CA TRP A 834 -9.81 -3.52 19.77
C TRP A 834 -10.86 -4.19 18.89
N LYS A 835 -12.09 -4.34 19.41
CA LYS A 835 -13.25 -4.81 18.65
C LYS A 835 -14.52 -4.06 19.05
N PRO A 836 -15.54 -3.99 18.17
CA PRO A 836 -16.81 -3.35 18.48
C PRO A 836 -17.40 -3.86 19.80
N GLY A 837 -17.72 -2.92 20.69
CA GLY A 837 -18.23 -3.21 22.03
C GLY A 837 -17.19 -3.05 23.16
N MET A 838 -15.89 -2.93 22.82
CA MET A 838 -14.86 -2.52 23.77
C MET A 838 -14.82 -1.00 23.94
N THR A 839 -14.65 -0.52 25.17
CA THR A 839 -14.55 0.91 25.49
C THR A 839 -13.13 1.46 25.41
N GLU A 840 -12.12 0.59 25.47
CA GLU A 840 -10.69 0.91 25.45
C GLU A 840 -9.91 -0.12 24.61
N TRP A 841 -8.68 0.22 24.24
CA TRP A 841 -7.76 -0.73 23.61
C TRP A 841 -7.27 -1.76 24.64
N PHE A 842 -7.31 -3.04 24.28
CA PHE A 842 -6.78 -4.12 25.12
C PHE A 842 -5.32 -4.40 24.74
N ASN A 843 -4.43 -4.36 25.72
CA ASN A 843 -3.03 -4.74 25.52
C ASN A 843 -2.91 -6.27 25.49
N THR A 844 -2.35 -6.82 24.40
CA THR A 844 -2.21 -8.27 24.19
C THR A 844 -1.08 -8.90 25.03
N GLY A 845 -0.33 -8.09 25.78
CA GLY A 845 0.84 -8.51 26.56
C GLY A 845 2.12 -8.64 25.74
N LEU A 846 2.05 -8.48 24.41
CA LEU A 846 3.24 -8.40 23.56
C LEU A 846 3.84 -6.99 23.56
N ALA A 847 5.13 -6.94 23.85
CA ALA A 847 5.97 -5.76 23.70
C ALA A 847 7.16 -6.08 22.80
N ASP A 848 7.51 -5.14 21.93
CA ASP A 848 8.72 -5.18 21.13
C ASP A 848 9.87 -4.66 21.98
N ALA A 849 10.77 -5.57 22.36
CA ALA A 849 11.94 -5.28 23.18
C ALA A 849 13.23 -5.31 22.33
N GLY A 850 13.12 -5.27 21.00
CA GLY A 850 14.28 -5.20 20.11
C GLY A 850 15.15 -3.97 20.40
N GLU A 851 16.45 -4.08 20.13
CA GLU A 851 17.41 -2.98 20.32
C GLU A 851 16.88 -1.66 19.74
N SER A 852 17.12 -0.54 20.43
CA SER A 852 16.76 0.77 19.91
C SER A 852 17.45 0.98 18.57
N ILE A 853 16.75 1.63 17.64
CA ILE A 853 17.36 2.02 16.38
C ILE A 853 18.50 2.99 16.72
N ASP A 854 19.71 2.73 16.22
CA ASP A 854 20.91 3.47 16.62
C ASP A 854 21.10 4.77 15.81
N SER A 855 20.37 4.95 14.70
CA SER A 855 20.45 6.16 13.88
C SER A 855 19.11 6.58 13.26
N ILE A 856 18.95 7.87 13.00
CA ILE A 856 17.78 8.38 12.27
C ILE A 856 17.71 7.84 10.82
N ALA A 857 18.84 7.53 10.19
CA ALA A 857 18.87 7.00 8.82
C ALA A 857 18.17 5.64 8.70
N ASP A 858 18.24 4.82 9.75
CA ASP A 858 17.56 3.53 9.81
C ASP A 858 16.03 3.66 9.96
N LEU A 859 15.53 4.83 10.40
CA LEU A 859 14.09 5.12 10.44
C LEU A 859 13.48 5.33 9.04
N GLU A 860 14.30 5.62 8.02
CA GLU A 860 13.83 5.86 6.66
C GLU A 860 13.41 4.55 5.95
N ASP A 861 13.98 3.42 6.36
CA ASP A 861 13.46 2.09 6.00
C ASP A 861 12.31 1.71 6.93
N GLN A 862 11.13 2.29 6.68
CA GLN A 862 9.90 2.03 7.46
C GLN A 862 9.55 0.53 7.58
N GLY A 863 10.05 -0.31 6.66
CA GLY A 863 9.90 -1.76 6.70
C GLY A 863 10.66 -2.42 7.85
N SER A 864 11.64 -1.76 8.46
CA SER A 864 12.45 -2.30 9.56
C SER A 864 11.84 -2.06 10.95
N ILE A 865 10.87 -1.16 11.05
CA ILE A 865 10.34 -0.69 12.34
C ILE A 865 9.14 -1.55 12.78
N GLY A 866 9.11 -1.88 14.07
CA GLY A 866 7.98 -2.49 14.75
C GLY A 866 7.65 -3.92 14.34
N PHE A 867 6.49 -4.39 14.81
CA PHE A 867 6.01 -5.75 14.57
C PHE A 867 5.71 -6.00 13.10
N LYS A 868 5.94 -7.24 12.64
CA LYS A 868 5.36 -7.76 11.40
C LYS A 868 4.17 -8.63 11.76
N ILE A 869 2.97 -8.18 11.40
CA ILE A 869 1.71 -8.76 11.89
C ILE A 869 0.96 -9.39 10.72
N ALA A 870 0.55 -10.65 10.86
CA ALA A 870 -0.38 -11.30 9.95
C ALA A 870 -1.54 -11.89 10.75
N VAL A 871 -2.76 -11.71 10.25
CA VAL A 871 -3.98 -12.13 10.92
C VAL A 871 -4.90 -12.86 9.95
N SER A 872 -5.56 -13.91 10.42
CA SER A 872 -6.57 -14.65 9.68
C SER A 872 -7.55 -15.29 10.65
N GLY A 873 -8.80 -14.78 10.68
CA GLY A 873 -9.78 -15.15 11.70
C GLY A 873 -9.28 -14.81 13.10
N GLU A 874 -9.27 -15.81 13.98
CA GLU A 874 -8.76 -15.71 15.36
C GLU A 874 -7.24 -15.94 15.46
N THR A 875 -6.60 -16.33 14.36
CA THR A 875 -5.16 -16.63 14.33
C THR A 875 -4.36 -15.36 14.07
N VAL A 876 -3.36 -15.11 14.90
CA VAL A 876 -2.46 -13.95 14.82
C VAL A 876 -1.01 -14.43 14.86
N TYR A 877 -0.19 -13.94 13.95
CA TYR A 877 1.25 -14.12 13.98
C TYR A 877 1.96 -12.77 14.07
N VAL A 878 3.00 -12.72 14.89
CA VAL A 878 3.78 -11.50 15.15
C VAL A 878 5.27 -11.84 15.08
N GLY A 879 5.96 -11.29 14.08
CA GLY A 879 7.42 -11.25 14.03
C GLY A 879 7.93 -10.03 14.77
N LYS A 880 8.82 -10.25 15.76
CA LYS A 880 9.45 -9.21 16.57
C LYS A 880 10.82 -8.81 16.02
N ARG A 881 11.31 -7.62 16.35
CA ARG A 881 12.65 -7.15 15.93
C ARG A 881 13.79 -7.95 16.56
N ASP A 882 13.55 -8.59 17.70
CA ASP A 882 14.50 -9.50 18.35
C ASP A 882 14.61 -10.89 17.70
N GLY A 883 13.95 -11.11 16.55
CA GLY A 883 14.00 -12.35 15.79
C GLY A 883 12.99 -13.42 16.21
N HIS A 884 12.15 -13.17 17.22
CA HIS A 884 11.13 -14.14 17.63
C HIS A 884 9.86 -14.06 16.79
N LEU A 885 9.30 -15.23 16.45
CA LEU A 885 7.99 -15.37 15.82
C LEU A 885 6.98 -15.95 16.83
N LEU A 886 5.95 -15.18 17.12
CA LEU A 886 4.92 -15.47 18.10
C LEU A 886 3.60 -15.78 17.38
N GLN A 887 2.85 -16.75 17.89
CA GLN A 887 1.57 -17.21 17.35
C GLN A 887 0.49 -17.21 18.43
N SER A 888 -0.70 -16.75 18.06
CA SER A 888 -1.92 -16.85 18.85
C SER A 888 -3.04 -17.47 18.03
N PHE A 889 -3.89 -18.27 18.67
CA PHE A 889 -5.10 -18.84 18.09
C PHE A 889 -6.39 -18.27 18.71
N ASP A 890 -6.27 -17.31 19.62
CA ASP A 890 -7.36 -16.75 20.42
C ASP A 890 -7.38 -15.21 20.34
N GLU A 891 -7.21 -14.69 19.14
CA GLU A 891 -7.21 -13.25 18.85
C GLU A 891 -6.12 -12.47 19.62
N GLY A 892 -5.02 -13.09 20.03
CA GLY A 892 -3.94 -12.47 20.81
C GLY A 892 -4.20 -12.38 22.31
N ASP A 893 -5.06 -13.24 22.88
CA ASP A 893 -5.20 -13.38 24.33
C ASP A 893 -4.05 -14.20 24.94
N THR A 894 -3.58 -15.21 24.22
CA THR A 894 -2.41 -16.02 24.58
C THR A 894 -1.44 -16.18 23.42
N TRP A 895 -0.16 -16.34 23.75
CA TRP A 895 0.92 -16.39 22.77
C TRP A 895 1.80 -17.62 22.97
N ASN A 896 2.11 -18.27 21.85
CA ASN A 896 3.07 -19.37 21.74
C ASN A 896 4.26 -18.89 20.93
N ASP A 897 5.47 -19.10 21.44
CA ASP A 897 6.69 -18.85 20.68
C ASP A 897 6.97 -20.04 19.75
N VAL A 898 6.98 -19.79 18.43
CA VAL A 898 7.24 -20.79 17.40
C VAL A 898 8.62 -20.64 16.75
N THR A 899 9.46 -19.75 17.28
CA THR A 899 10.78 -19.43 16.75
C THR A 899 11.66 -20.66 16.60
N THR A 900 11.61 -21.61 17.55
CA THR A 900 12.40 -22.85 17.50
C THR A 900 11.98 -23.81 16.40
N ASN A 901 10.78 -23.63 15.84
CA ASN A 901 10.27 -24.46 14.76
C ASN A 901 10.70 -23.94 13.39
N LEU A 902 11.27 -22.74 13.31
CA LEU A 902 11.73 -22.17 12.06
C LEU A 902 12.94 -22.95 11.50
N PRO A 903 13.06 -23.08 10.16
CA PRO A 903 14.15 -23.85 9.55
C PRO A 903 15.55 -23.22 9.74
N PHE A 904 15.61 -21.95 10.10
CA PHE A 904 16.83 -21.18 10.32
C PHE A 904 16.60 -20.08 11.37
N SER A 905 17.67 -19.65 12.02
CA SER A 905 17.64 -18.50 12.93
C SER A 905 17.38 -17.21 12.17
N VAL A 906 16.35 -16.48 12.58
CA VAL A 906 15.94 -15.21 11.98
C VAL A 906 16.47 -14.07 12.83
N THR A 907 17.09 -13.08 12.19
CA THR A 907 17.45 -11.82 12.88
C THR A 907 16.55 -10.68 12.45
N GLN A 908 15.92 -10.77 11.27
CA GLN A 908 15.02 -9.74 10.78
C GLN A 908 13.87 -10.34 9.98
N PHE A 909 12.64 -9.93 10.32
CA PHE A 909 11.45 -10.21 9.52
C PHE A 909 11.20 -9.08 8.54
N LYS A 910 11.07 -9.41 7.25
CA LYS A 910 10.83 -8.45 6.17
C LYS A 910 9.34 -8.31 5.89
N ALA A 911 8.62 -9.43 5.77
CA ALA A 911 7.18 -9.45 5.55
C ALA A 911 6.56 -10.76 6.09
N ILE A 912 5.31 -10.69 6.53
CA ILE A 912 4.53 -11.86 6.96
C ILE A 912 3.12 -11.72 6.39
N GLY A 913 2.55 -12.79 5.82
CA GLY A 913 1.21 -12.76 5.26
C GLY A 913 0.63 -14.14 4.98
N PHE A 914 -0.70 -14.22 4.90
CA PHE A 914 -1.42 -15.45 4.56
C PHE A 914 -1.75 -15.49 3.07
N ALA A 915 -1.44 -16.61 2.41
CA ALA A 915 -1.94 -16.95 1.09
C ALA A 915 -2.84 -18.19 1.23
N GLY A 916 -4.16 -17.97 1.11
CA GLY A 916 -5.15 -18.96 1.55
C GLY A 916 -4.93 -19.37 3.02
N PRO A 917 -4.86 -20.67 3.35
CA PRO A 917 -4.61 -21.13 4.72
C PRO A 917 -3.13 -21.16 5.12
N THR A 918 -2.20 -20.88 4.20
CA THR A 918 -0.76 -21.02 4.43
C THR A 918 -0.15 -19.67 4.80
N LEU A 919 0.59 -19.64 5.90
CA LEU A 919 1.37 -18.49 6.32
C LEU A 919 2.73 -18.51 5.61
N TYR A 920 3.12 -17.36 5.05
CA TYR A 920 4.45 -17.12 4.49
C TYR A 920 5.16 -16.04 5.31
N VAL A 921 6.43 -16.28 5.61
CA VAL A 921 7.31 -15.42 6.41
C VAL A 921 8.60 -15.18 5.63
N ALA A 922 8.80 -13.95 5.18
CA ALA A 922 10.05 -13.51 4.53
C ALA A 922 11.02 -12.93 5.56
N THR A 923 12.27 -13.39 5.52
CA THR A 923 13.31 -13.02 6.49
C THR A 923 14.63 -12.64 5.80
N ASP A 924 15.64 -12.28 6.58
CA ASP A 924 17.02 -12.07 6.14
C ASP A 924 17.74 -13.34 5.65
N LYS A 925 17.17 -14.53 5.90
CA LYS A 925 17.75 -15.84 5.54
C LYS A 925 16.99 -16.59 4.46
N GLY A 926 15.73 -16.25 4.25
CA GLY A 926 14.91 -16.79 3.17
C GLY A 926 13.42 -16.66 3.45
N VAL A 927 12.60 -17.28 2.61
CA VAL A 927 11.15 -17.36 2.85
C VAL A 927 10.81 -18.73 3.41
N THR A 928 10.10 -18.75 4.53
CA THR A 928 9.59 -19.96 5.17
C THR A 928 8.07 -19.94 5.24
N TYR A 929 7.43 -21.10 5.22
CA TYR A 929 5.98 -21.21 5.20
C TYR A 929 5.46 -22.38 6.01
N SER A 930 4.22 -22.25 6.50
CA SER A 930 3.53 -23.28 7.27
C SER A 930 2.01 -23.18 7.10
N GLY A 931 1.36 -24.34 6.94
CA GLY A 931 -0.11 -24.43 6.91
C GLY A 931 -0.75 -24.74 8.26
N ASP A 932 0.05 -25.14 9.26
CA ASP A 932 -0.43 -25.53 10.59
C ASP A 932 0.28 -24.78 11.74
N GLY A 933 1.29 -23.97 11.43
CA GLY A 933 2.11 -23.23 12.39
C GLY A 933 3.14 -24.09 13.14
N ILE A 934 3.16 -25.41 12.91
CA ILE A 934 4.00 -26.38 13.61
C ILE A 934 5.12 -26.86 12.68
N HIS A 935 4.77 -27.25 11.46
CA HIS A 935 5.70 -27.74 10.46
C HIS A 935 6.06 -26.61 9.50
N TRP A 936 7.33 -26.21 9.54
CA TRP A 936 7.85 -25.13 8.72
C TRP A 936 8.72 -25.67 7.60
N HIS A 937 8.55 -25.09 6.42
CA HIS A 937 9.26 -25.46 5.21
C HIS A 937 9.89 -24.23 4.59
N THR A 938 11.04 -24.39 3.94
CA THR A 938 11.73 -23.29 3.26
C THR A 938 11.36 -23.27 1.79
N ALA A 939 10.96 -22.11 1.29
CA ALA A 939 10.86 -21.85 -0.14
C ALA A 939 12.27 -21.65 -0.73
N ILE A 940 12.53 -22.32 -1.85
CA ILE A 940 13.87 -22.43 -2.43
C ILE A 940 13.98 -21.71 -3.77
N GLY A 941 15.17 -21.24 -4.09
CA GLY A 941 15.48 -20.76 -5.44
C GLY A 941 15.66 -21.92 -6.42
N THR A 942 15.87 -21.59 -7.69
CA THR A 942 16.17 -22.57 -8.76
C THR A 942 17.43 -23.40 -8.48
N GLU A 943 18.34 -22.88 -7.64
CA GLU A 943 19.56 -23.56 -7.21
C GLU A 943 19.38 -24.47 -5.98
N GLY A 944 18.15 -24.55 -5.43
CA GLY A 944 17.83 -25.41 -4.28
C GLY A 944 18.25 -24.84 -2.92
N THR A 945 18.67 -23.58 -2.86
CA THR A 945 19.02 -22.86 -1.63
C THR A 945 17.87 -21.96 -1.15
N PRO A 946 17.80 -21.61 0.16
CA PRO A 946 16.86 -20.62 0.66
C PRO A 946 16.95 -19.31 -0.14
N PHE A 947 15.82 -18.83 -0.64
CA PHE A 947 15.76 -17.62 -1.45
C PHE A 947 15.24 -16.45 -0.63
N VAL A 948 15.99 -15.34 -0.64
CA VAL A 948 15.64 -14.11 0.09
C VAL A 948 14.90 -13.18 -0.85
N VAL A 949 13.76 -12.67 -0.39
CA VAL A 949 13.00 -11.60 -1.04
C VAL A 949 12.92 -10.41 -0.09
N GLU A 950 12.98 -9.22 -0.64
CA GLU A 950 12.87 -7.97 0.12
C GLU A 950 11.41 -7.64 0.44
N LYS A 951 10.50 -7.97 -0.49
CA LYS A 951 9.08 -7.63 -0.41
C LYS A 951 8.22 -8.80 -0.85
N VAL A 952 7.03 -8.91 -0.27
CA VAL A 952 6.06 -9.96 -0.59
C VAL A 952 4.72 -9.31 -0.93
N ALA A 953 4.06 -9.81 -1.96
CA ALA A 953 2.67 -9.52 -2.28
C ALA A 953 1.92 -10.85 -2.46
N ILE A 954 0.65 -10.87 -2.03
CA ILE A 954 -0.18 -12.06 -2.07
C ILE A 954 -1.46 -11.72 -2.85
N ASP A 955 -1.78 -12.55 -3.83
CA ASP A 955 -3.04 -12.49 -4.58
C ASP A 955 -3.73 -13.87 -4.51
N GLY A 956 -4.77 -13.95 -3.67
CA GLY A 956 -5.44 -15.23 -3.36
C GLY A 956 -4.49 -16.26 -2.74
N THR A 957 -4.20 -17.33 -3.48
CA THR A 957 -3.24 -18.39 -3.09
C THR A 957 -1.84 -18.16 -3.67
N THR A 958 -1.68 -17.20 -4.57
CA THR A 958 -0.41 -16.96 -5.26
C THR A 958 0.46 -16.01 -4.45
N VAL A 959 1.71 -16.40 -4.26
CA VAL A 959 2.73 -15.60 -3.56
C VAL A 959 3.73 -15.04 -4.55
N TYR A 960 3.91 -13.73 -4.50
CA TYR A 960 4.94 -13.02 -5.26
C TYR A 960 5.98 -12.46 -4.30
N GLY A 961 7.23 -12.43 -4.76
CA GLY A 961 8.36 -11.94 -4.00
C GLY A 961 9.24 -11.09 -4.90
N ALA A 962 9.73 -9.97 -4.38
CA ALA A 962 10.61 -9.08 -5.11
C ALA A 962 11.99 -9.02 -4.46
N THR A 963 13.04 -9.08 -5.27
CA THR A 963 14.38 -8.62 -4.89
C THR A 963 14.48 -7.12 -5.19
N GLU A 964 15.69 -6.55 -5.31
CA GLU A 964 15.84 -5.12 -5.61
C GLU A 964 15.22 -4.71 -6.96
N GLN A 965 15.32 -5.56 -7.99
CA GLN A 965 14.91 -5.23 -9.37
C GLN A 965 14.19 -6.39 -10.09
N GLN A 966 13.92 -7.52 -9.44
CA GLN A 966 13.31 -8.68 -10.09
C GLN A 966 12.13 -9.20 -9.27
N ILE A 967 11.03 -9.52 -9.96
CA ILE A 967 9.85 -10.15 -9.34
C ILE A 967 9.81 -11.63 -9.69
N TYR A 968 9.58 -12.43 -8.65
CA TYR A 968 9.46 -13.87 -8.67
C TYR A 968 8.05 -14.28 -8.22
N GLN A 969 7.56 -15.38 -8.76
CA GLN A 969 6.37 -16.06 -8.30
C GLN A 969 6.78 -17.39 -7.66
N LEU A 970 6.14 -17.73 -6.54
CA LEU A 970 6.31 -19.04 -5.93
C LEU A 970 5.40 -20.06 -6.62
N LYS A 971 5.97 -21.12 -7.20
CA LYS A 971 5.19 -22.19 -7.84
C LYS A 971 4.52 -23.09 -6.79
N GLU A 972 3.19 -23.21 -6.86
CA GLU A 972 2.39 -23.97 -5.88
C GLU A 972 2.85 -25.44 -5.68
N ASN A 973 3.32 -26.11 -6.74
CA ASN A 973 3.69 -27.53 -6.67
C ASN A 973 5.11 -27.79 -6.15
N SER A 974 6.06 -26.89 -6.43
CA SER A 974 7.48 -27.08 -6.12
C SER A 974 7.98 -26.17 -4.99
N ASN A 975 7.20 -25.15 -4.62
CA ASN A 975 7.63 -24.07 -3.72
C ASN A 975 9.00 -23.49 -4.12
N THR A 976 9.23 -23.41 -5.43
CA THR A 976 10.42 -22.81 -6.04
C THR A 976 10.09 -21.43 -6.57
N TRP A 977 10.98 -20.48 -6.33
CA TRP A 977 10.89 -19.14 -6.87
C TRP A 977 11.32 -19.11 -8.34
N GLU A 978 10.46 -18.57 -9.20
CA GLU A 978 10.75 -18.39 -10.63
C GLU A 978 10.52 -16.93 -11.04
N PRO A 979 11.43 -16.33 -11.82
CA PRO A 979 11.24 -14.98 -12.32
C PRO A 979 10.07 -14.96 -13.32
N VAL A 980 9.13 -14.03 -13.11
CA VAL A 980 7.91 -13.90 -13.94
C VAL A 980 7.87 -12.61 -14.76
N THR A 981 8.87 -11.75 -14.58
CA THR A 981 9.00 -10.46 -15.25
C THR A 981 10.42 -10.30 -15.80
N PRO A 982 10.66 -9.42 -16.80
CA PRO A 982 12.00 -8.90 -17.04
C PRO A 982 12.45 -8.04 -15.85
N GLU A 983 13.75 -7.78 -15.72
CA GLU A 983 14.28 -6.88 -14.70
C GLU A 983 13.59 -5.50 -14.79
N VAL A 984 13.17 -5.00 -13.62
CA VAL A 984 12.60 -3.67 -13.45
C VAL A 984 13.72 -2.66 -13.67
N PRO A 985 13.51 -1.60 -14.47
CA PRO A 985 14.53 -0.60 -14.79
C PRO A 985 14.96 0.29 -13.59
N SER A 986 14.47 0.00 -12.38
CA SER A 986 14.73 0.75 -11.15
C SER A 986 14.52 -0.13 -9.92
N LYS A 987 14.98 0.35 -8.76
CA LYS A 987 14.73 -0.29 -7.46
C LYS A 987 13.21 -0.37 -7.20
N ILE A 988 12.75 -1.51 -6.72
CA ILE A 988 11.35 -1.73 -6.33
C ILE A 988 11.16 -1.16 -4.91
N ASN A 989 10.38 -0.10 -4.75
CA ASN A 989 9.99 0.42 -3.43
C ASN A 989 8.77 -0.31 -2.87
N SER A 990 7.82 -0.65 -3.73
CA SER A 990 6.63 -1.42 -3.37
C SER A 990 6.04 -2.04 -4.63
N PHE A 991 5.26 -3.10 -4.48
CA PHE A 991 4.57 -3.70 -5.61
C PHE A 991 3.26 -4.36 -5.16
N THR A 992 2.32 -4.47 -6.08
CA THR A 992 1.01 -5.07 -5.86
C THR A 992 0.54 -5.77 -7.13
N VAL A 993 -0.47 -6.64 -6.99
CA VAL A 993 -0.99 -7.47 -8.08
C VAL A 993 -2.49 -7.25 -8.19
N ASP A 994 -2.97 -7.14 -9.41
CA ASP A 994 -4.40 -7.10 -9.77
C ASP A 994 -4.65 -8.11 -10.88
N GLY A 995 -5.06 -9.33 -10.52
CA GLY A 995 -5.24 -10.43 -11.46
C GLY A 995 -3.96 -10.76 -12.22
N ASN A 996 -3.91 -10.45 -13.52
CA ASN A 996 -2.72 -10.69 -14.34
C ASN A 996 -1.83 -9.44 -14.51
N ILE A 997 -2.07 -8.35 -13.79
CA ILE A 997 -1.26 -7.13 -13.90
C ILE A 997 -0.46 -6.93 -12.62
N LEU A 998 0.86 -6.85 -12.77
CA LEU A 998 1.78 -6.42 -11.72
C LEU A 998 1.99 -4.91 -11.81
N TYR A 999 1.87 -4.23 -10.68
CA TYR A 999 2.23 -2.82 -10.55
C TYR A 999 3.39 -2.65 -9.58
N VAL A 1000 4.33 -1.79 -9.94
CA VAL A 1000 5.55 -1.51 -9.17
C VAL A 1000 5.69 -0.02 -8.94
N GLY A 1001 5.79 0.38 -7.67
CA GLY A 1001 6.22 1.71 -7.26
C GLY A 1001 7.74 1.81 -7.21
N THR A 1002 8.29 2.87 -7.79
CA THR A 1002 9.74 3.08 -7.92
C THR A 1002 10.15 4.44 -7.35
N PRO A 1003 11.44 4.64 -7.00
CA PRO A 1003 11.92 5.92 -6.50
C PRO A 1003 12.03 7.02 -7.58
N GLY A 1004 12.06 6.67 -8.87
CA GLY A 1004 12.31 7.64 -9.96
C GLY A 1004 11.73 7.28 -11.33
N HIS A 1005 10.77 6.35 -11.39
CA HIS A 1005 10.04 6.00 -12.61
C HIS A 1005 8.51 5.96 -12.38
N GLY A 1006 8.01 6.49 -11.26
CA GLY A 1006 6.59 6.45 -10.94
C GLY A 1006 6.11 5.03 -10.71
N VAL A 1007 4.90 4.74 -11.22
CA VAL A 1007 4.33 3.40 -11.24
C VAL A 1007 4.57 2.75 -12.60
N LEU A 1008 5.21 1.59 -12.58
CA LEU A 1008 5.37 0.70 -13.74
C LEU A 1008 4.33 -0.42 -13.67
N ARG A 1009 3.84 -0.87 -14.84
CA ARG A 1009 2.95 -2.02 -14.95
C ARG A 1009 3.48 -3.07 -15.91
N PHE A 1010 3.19 -4.33 -15.61
CA PHE A 1010 3.51 -5.48 -16.44
C PHE A 1010 2.36 -6.48 -16.46
N THR A 1011 2.01 -6.97 -17.64
CA THR A 1011 0.98 -8.00 -17.78
C THR A 1011 1.65 -9.38 -17.77
N LEU A 1012 1.31 -10.17 -16.76
CA LEU A 1012 1.68 -11.58 -16.63
C LEU A 1012 1.04 -12.41 -17.75
N ASN A 1013 1.80 -13.39 -18.24
CA ASN A 1013 1.40 -14.29 -19.32
C ASN A 1013 0.49 -15.42 -18.86
#